data_AF-A0A1A7C8T5-F1
#
_entry.id   AF-A0A1A7C8T5-F1
#
_cell.length_a   1.000
_cell.length_b   1.000
_cell.length_c   1.000
_cell.angle_alpha   90.00
_cell.angle_beta   90.00
_cell.angle_gamma   90.00
#
_symmetry.space_group_name_H-M   'P 1'
#
loop_
_entity.id
_entity.type
_entity.pdbx_description
1 polymer ?
#
loop_
_entity_poly.entity_id
_entity_poly.type
_entity_poly.pdbx_seq_one_letter_code
_entity_poly.pdbx_strand_id
1 'polypeptide(L)'
;MFGRREAKATCGVADHTDVRNGSAQDGAGEQLLTTAKRRHMANRSPSFTELLPWRDYEPSTQVFELNDGVSVGALFELTPIPTEAQAETMLKEYCRKVQAALQTLPESGTPDWIVQFFVNDDRNIEQLKDDLVAYIDEVHAANPDRGKAIKNSKLTQAVLHEYALHVANVSQDGGLFEDTQVSGHSWRGQIRRVRCCLYRVYPTGYMAVPGVESPSDVLNRAADSLVANLEEAGARIRRCGGIDLYEWLLPFFNRSGRYGTTAELLRAFPYPGDAPSQADGEAPVFGRDFATFLNLSLPESDPVWGGFKFDGVLMKALTLQQITSNPEVGHLTAERKHAKHLFARFDRMPENAMLSMTIVVTPQDVVRDQVERIRDRSKAKSPDAEKTSDECKQILRHMQTGDWLLPTFTVLYLSGTSEKALRKDIAAVNARMGTSGFRFIEPAHDLTSLDAFVRGLPMCFDPQFDAKNMKRTRYLFASQIAAMLPVYGRQRGTGHPGFPFWNRGGEPLWIDPLNPRDRKKNAHMLTLGPTGAGKSATLNFLALFQMAIHRPRLTIADAGKSFQLLKDYFASMGLTTHSVELTPNNDVSLPPFAMGAKLVRDPETIAAYAAARTSAHVAKQLEEKIEQSLMEGALDPGEDAAGRDSMDQDDEKRDFLGEMTIAAIMMITGGEQKEVERMTRADRYVVSRAIITASIEAQKGGKPHPLTQDVAKALMDMNQDGTLPHERRERAYHMGESMMVYTMDLRGKLFNRYGQQWPDADVTLVELGTLVKDGYEDALAVAYTGLLDHVHANGEAHQHEGRPHIFLTDEGHLITTNPLLGPKIVKGTKMWRKLDLWFWLATQDMKDFPESMSRVLNMCEFWLLLTMEAEEVKQVSRFKSLTEEERLLMLSTRKEPPKYTEGVLLSSTHKALFRNVPPPLAIALAMTEGHEKAWRQRIMNEFGITEMEAAIRIARELAVRAT
;
A
#
# COMPACT_ATOMS: atom_id res chain seq x y z
N MET A 1 43.64 -37.37 -35.31
CA MET A 1 45.10 -37.62 -35.46
C MET A 1 45.24 -38.67 -36.56
N PHE A 2 45.97 -38.38 -37.65
CA PHE A 2 46.01 -39.15 -38.92
C PHE A 2 44.64 -39.28 -39.66
N GLY A 3 44.55 -39.12 -41.00
CA GLY A 3 45.51 -38.57 -41.97
C GLY A 3 44.97 -38.56 -43.43
N ARG A 4 45.51 -37.67 -44.30
CA ARG A 4 45.28 -37.52 -45.77
C ARG A 4 43.84 -37.07 -46.17
N ARG A 5 43.53 -35.94 -46.85
CA ARG A 5 44.25 -34.97 -47.74
C ARG A 5 44.72 -35.52 -49.10
N GLU A 6 44.56 -34.86 -50.27
CA GLU A 6 43.84 -33.61 -50.65
C GLU A 6 43.76 -33.41 -52.21
N ALA A 7 42.67 -32.85 -52.76
CA ALA A 7 42.52 -32.11 -54.06
C ALA A 7 41.03 -31.72 -54.25
N LYS A 8 40.55 -30.53 -54.68
CA LYS A 8 40.90 -29.47 -55.67
C LYS A 8 40.55 -29.78 -57.15
N ALA A 9 40.08 -28.86 -58.01
CA ALA A 9 39.17 -27.69 -57.91
C ALA A 9 39.04 -26.93 -59.27
N THR A 10 37.81 -26.64 -59.77
CA THR A 10 37.40 -25.65 -60.82
C THR A 10 35.85 -25.51 -60.80
N CYS A 11 35.13 -24.41 -61.08
CA CYS A 11 35.36 -23.02 -61.56
C CYS A 11 35.22 -22.74 -63.09
N GLY A 12 34.42 -21.71 -63.45
CA GLY A 12 34.11 -21.23 -64.82
C GLY A 12 33.03 -22.05 -65.56
N VAL A 13 32.30 -21.60 -66.60
CA VAL A 13 32.17 -20.35 -67.43
C VAL A 13 30.73 -20.43 -68.03
N ALA A 14 29.82 -19.44 -68.14
CA ALA A 14 29.79 -17.99 -68.38
C ALA A 14 29.54 -17.54 -69.86
N ASP A 15 28.24 -17.39 -70.18
CA ASP A 15 27.59 -16.42 -71.10
C ASP A 15 27.67 -16.48 -72.65
N HIS A 16 26.61 -15.92 -73.27
CA HIS A 16 26.42 -15.42 -74.65
C HIS A 16 26.56 -16.43 -75.84
N THR A 17 25.81 -16.39 -76.96
CA THR A 17 24.70 -15.57 -77.56
C THR A 17 24.27 -16.30 -78.86
N ASP A 18 23.13 -16.10 -79.56
CA ASP A 18 21.77 -15.53 -79.36
C ASP A 18 20.98 -15.73 -80.71
N VAL A 19 19.77 -15.17 -80.85
CA VAL A 19 19.07 -14.79 -82.11
C VAL A 19 18.18 -15.84 -82.82
N ARG A 20 16.87 -15.78 -82.47
CA ARG A 20 15.67 -15.90 -83.36
C ARG A 20 15.41 -17.26 -84.06
N ASN A 21 14.19 -17.61 -84.52
CA ASN A 21 12.91 -16.89 -84.66
C ASN A 21 11.70 -17.83 -84.37
N GLY A 22 10.47 -17.29 -84.32
CA GLY A 22 9.22 -18.03 -84.02
C GLY A 22 8.70 -18.97 -85.14
N SER A 23 7.45 -19.47 -85.08
CA SER A 23 6.28 -18.98 -84.31
C SER A 23 5.17 -20.02 -84.06
N ALA A 24 4.49 -19.86 -82.91
CA ALA A 24 3.07 -20.16 -82.63
C ALA A 24 2.43 -21.49 -83.08
N GLN A 25 2.16 -22.37 -82.10
CA GLN A 25 0.79 -22.71 -81.67
C GLN A 25 0.81 -23.54 -80.37
N ASP A 26 0.13 -23.07 -79.33
CA ASP A 26 -0.84 -23.87 -78.54
C ASP A 26 -1.52 -23.03 -77.44
N GLY A 27 -2.85 -23.04 -77.41
CA GLY A 27 -3.66 -22.24 -76.48
C GLY A 27 -4.18 -23.07 -75.31
N ALA A 28 -3.39 -23.25 -74.26
CA ALA A 28 -3.85 -23.84 -73.01
C ALA A 28 -4.80 -22.86 -72.29
N GLY A 29 -6.10 -23.06 -72.43
CA GLY A 29 -7.12 -22.10 -72.00
C GLY A 29 -7.20 -21.91 -70.48
N GLU A 30 -7.13 -20.65 -70.03
CA GLU A 30 -7.47 -20.27 -68.66
C GLU A 30 -8.94 -20.61 -68.37
N GLN A 31 -9.19 -21.46 -67.37
CA GLN A 31 -10.56 -21.70 -66.92
C GLN A 31 -11.11 -20.45 -66.21
N LEU A 32 -11.94 -19.69 -66.93
CA LEU A 32 -12.69 -18.55 -66.40
C LEU A 32 -13.34 -18.90 -65.05
N LEU A 33 -13.09 -18.05 -64.05
CA LEU A 33 -13.58 -18.19 -62.68
C LEU A 33 -15.11 -18.23 -62.68
N THR A 34 -15.68 -19.44 -62.57
CA THR A 34 -17.13 -19.64 -62.70
C THR A 34 -17.91 -18.85 -61.67
N THR A 35 -19.14 -18.44 -62.00
CA THR A 35 -20.01 -17.69 -61.08
C THR A 35 -20.23 -18.44 -59.76
N ALA A 36 -20.21 -19.77 -59.77
CA ALA A 36 -20.23 -20.60 -58.56
C ALA A 36 -18.95 -20.47 -57.72
N LYS A 37 -17.75 -20.53 -58.33
CA LYS A 37 -16.49 -20.28 -57.61
C LYS A 37 -16.41 -18.84 -57.08
N ARG A 38 -16.79 -17.84 -57.87
CA ARG A 38 -16.89 -16.43 -57.40
C ARG A 38 -17.87 -16.25 -56.24
N ARG A 39 -19.04 -16.90 -56.27
CA ARG A 39 -19.98 -16.90 -55.12
C ARG A 39 -19.38 -17.60 -53.90
N HIS A 40 -18.70 -18.73 -54.06
CA HIS A 40 -18.05 -19.42 -52.94
C HIS A 40 -16.90 -18.59 -52.34
N MET A 41 -16.16 -17.82 -53.15
CA MET A 41 -15.16 -16.85 -52.68
C MET A 41 -15.79 -15.61 -52.02
N ALA A 42 -17.07 -15.32 -52.29
CA ALA A 42 -17.83 -14.24 -51.67
C ALA A 42 -18.60 -14.68 -50.40
N ASN A 43 -18.70 -15.98 -50.14
CA ASN A 43 -19.16 -16.48 -48.84
C ASN A 43 -18.08 -16.16 -47.79
N ARG A 44 -18.34 -15.18 -46.92
CA ARG A 44 -17.54 -14.94 -45.72
C ARG A 44 -17.48 -16.22 -44.87
N SER A 45 -16.31 -16.55 -44.34
CA SER A 45 -16.20 -17.44 -43.19
C SER A 45 -16.94 -16.80 -41.99
N PRO A 46 -17.54 -17.59 -41.08
CA PRO A 46 -18.13 -17.05 -39.85
C PRO A 46 -17.08 -16.24 -39.07
N SER A 47 -17.43 -15.04 -38.63
CA SER A 47 -16.52 -14.22 -37.83
C SER A 47 -16.53 -14.64 -36.36
N PHE A 48 -15.38 -14.60 -35.70
CA PHE A 48 -15.33 -14.67 -34.25
C PHE A 48 -16.06 -13.47 -33.60
N THR A 49 -16.03 -12.29 -34.22
CA THR A 49 -16.69 -11.09 -33.70
C THR A 49 -18.21 -11.20 -33.72
N GLU A 50 -18.80 -11.96 -34.65
CA GLU A 50 -20.23 -12.24 -34.71
C GLU A 50 -20.72 -13.14 -33.54
N LEU A 51 -19.80 -13.70 -32.76
CA LEU A 51 -20.08 -14.48 -31.54
C LEU A 51 -19.96 -13.65 -30.25
N LEU A 52 -19.55 -12.38 -30.35
CA LEU A 52 -19.34 -11.48 -29.22
C LEU A 52 -20.55 -10.56 -29.04
N PRO A 53 -20.94 -10.23 -27.79
CA PRO A 53 -22.21 -9.56 -27.52
C PRO A 53 -22.08 -8.03 -27.54
N TRP A 54 -20.90 -7.44 -27.36
CA TRP A 54 -20.74 -6.01 -27.11
C TRP A 54 -20.90 -5.18 -28.40
N ARG A 55 -22.00 -4.41 -28.49
CA ARG A 55 -22.24 -3.46 -29.59
C ARG A 55 -21.52 -2.14 -29.35
N ASP A 56 -21.82 -1.51 -28.22
CA ASP A 56 -21.25 -0.23 -27.79
C ASP A 56 -21.38 -0.02 -26.27
N TYR A 57 -20.91 1.12 -25.77
CA TYR A 57 -21.11 1.56 -24.39
C TYR A 57 -21.81 2.94 -24.37
N GLU A 58 -22.81 3.09 -23.50
CA GLU A 58 -23.61 4.33 -23.36
C GLU A 58 -23.27 5.04 -22.04
N PRO A 59 -22.46 6.11 -22.05
CA PRO A 59 -21.99 6.78 -20.83
C PRO A 59 -23.07 7.41 -19.96
N SER A 60 -24.20 7.84 -20.54
CA SER A 60 -25.27 8.52 -19.80
C SER A 60 -26.07 7.60 -18.88
N THR A 61 -26.17 6.31 -19.23
CA THR A 61 -26.79 5.26 -18.38
C THR A 61 -25.78 4.27 -17.81
N GLN A 62 -24.51 4.39 -18.21
CA GLN A 62 -23.36 3.56 -17.80
C GLN A 62 -23.50 2.06 -18.13
N VAL A 63 -24.17 1.72 -19.23
CA VAL A 63 -24.41 0.33 -19.66
C VAL A 63 -23.68 -0.01 -20.96
N PHE A 64 -23.34 -1.29 -21.12
CA PHE A 64 -22.94 -1.87 -22.39
C PHE A 64 -24.20 -2.31 -23.14
N GLU A 65 -24.36 -1.86 -24.38
CA GLU A 65 -25.41 -2.33 -25.27
C GLU A 65 -25.00 -3.67 -25.89
N LEU A 66 -25.93 -4.63 -25.93
CA LEU A 66 -25.67 -5.93 -26.53
C LEU A 66 -26.19 -6.04 -27.98
N ASN A 67 -25.67 -7.00 -28.72
CA ASN A 67 -25.85 -7.17 -30.17
C ASN A 67 -27.29 -7.52 -30.61
N ASP A 68 -28.18 -7.91 -29.69
CA ASP A 68 -29.62 -8.06 -29.94
C ASP A 68 -30.38 -6.72 -29.98
N GLY A 69 -29.74 -5.63 -29.53
CA GLY A 69 -30.28 -4.28 -29.48
C GLY A 69 -31.35 -4.04 -28.42
N VAL A 70 -31.47 -4.92 -27.43
CA VAL A 70 -32.45 -4.84 -26.32
C VAL A 70 -31.79 -5.12 -24.98
N SER A 71 -30.91 -6.11 -24.94
CA SER A 71 -30.18 -6.51 -23.75
C SER A 71 -29.06 -5.54 -23.43
N VAL A 72 -28.82 -5.36 -22.14
CA VAL A 72 -27.80 -4.46 -21.60
C VAL A 72 -27.04 -5.14 -20.46
N GLY A 73 -25.78 -4.77 -20.28
CA GLY A 73 -24.93 -5.28 -19.21
C GLY A 73 -24.16 -4.19 -18.48
N ALA A 74 -23.81 -4.45 -17.22
CA ALA A 74 -22.94 -3.63 -16.40
C ALA A 74 -21.65 -4.39 -16.09
N LEU A 75 -20.51 -3.68 -16.09
CA LEU A 75 -19.20 -4.20 -15.69
C LEU A 75 -18.72 -3.48 -14.43
N PHE A 76 -18.01 -4.20 -13.57
CA PHE A 76 -17.42 -3.68 -12.34
C PHE A 76 -16.00 -4.24 -12.13
N GLU A 77 -15.11 -3.45 -11.54
CA GLU A 77 -13.84 -3.90 -10.96
C GLU A 77 -13.96 -3.92 -9.43
N LEU A 78 -13.43 -4.97 -8.80
CA LEU A 78 -13.57 -5.22 -7.37
C LEU A 78 -12.19 -5.19 -6.70
N THR A 79 -12.09 -4.43 -5.60
CA THR A 79 -11.05 -4.67 -4.59
C THR A 79 -11.56 -5.74 -3.62
N PRO A 80 -10.84 -6.85 -3.43
CA PRO A 80 -11.34 -7.98 -2.64
C PRO A 80 -11.31 -7.72 -1.13
N ILE A 81 -12.14 -8.47 -0.41
CA ILE A 81 -12.19 -8.55 1.06
C ILE A 81 -10.83 -9.08 1.58
N PRO A 82 -10.10 -8.35 2.44
CA PRO A 82 -8.83 -8.81 3.00
C PRO A 82 -8.99 -10.03 3.92
N THR A 83 -8.22 -11.08 3.66
CA THR A 83 -8.28 -12.37 4.40
C THR A 83 -7.03 -12.70 5.21
N GLU A 84 -6.01 -11.84 5.16
CA GLU A 84 -4.72 -12.07 5.79
C GLU A 84 -4.85 -12.21 7.32
N ALA A 85 -4.38 -13.33 7.86
CA ALA A 85 -4.48 -13.74 9.26
C ALA A 85 -5.90 -13.75 9.89
N GLN A 86 -6.96 -13.66 9.08
CA GLN A 86 -8.33 -13.59 9.58
C GLN A 86 -8.79 -14.87 10.28
N ALA A 87 -9.60 -14.70 11.33
CA ALA A 87 -10.23 -15.82 12.01
C ALA A 87 -11.26 -16.51 11.08
N GLU A 88 -11.24 -17.85 11.06
CA GLU A 88 -12.15 -18.69 10.26
C GLU A 88 -13.64 -18.44 10.58
N THR A 89 -13.96 -17.89 11.76
CA THR A 89 -15.30 -17.40 12.12
C THR A 89 -15.69 -16.12 11.37
N MET A 90 -14.79 -15.14 11.28
CA MET A 90 -15.01 -13.89 10.55
C MET A 90 -15.08 -14.14 9.04
N LEU A 91 -14.21 -15.02 8.51
CA LEU A 91 -14.28 -15.45 7.11
C LEU A 91 -15.65 -16.07 6.77
N LYS A 92 -16.23 -16.88 7.67
CA LYS A 92 -17.59 -17.42 7.51
C LYS A 92 -18.67 -16.35 7.56
N GLU A 93 -18.48 -15.28 8.34
CA GLU A 93 -19.40 -14.14 8.33
C GLU A 93 -19.35 -13.36 7.01
N TYR A 94 -18.16 -13.04 6.50
CA TYR A 94 -18.00 -12.45 5.17
C TYR A 94 -18.62 -13.34 4.09
N CYS A 95 -18.38 -14.66 4.14
CA CYS A 95 -18.98 -15.63 3.21
C CYS A 95 -20.52 -15.63 3.26
N ARG A 96 -21.11 -15.48 4.45
CA ARG A 96 -22.57 -15.35 4.63
C ARG A 96 -23.10 -14.04 4.03
N LYS A 97 -22.35 -12.94 4.12
CA LYS A 97 -22.73 -11.67 3.47
C LYS A 97 -22.61 -11.73 1.94
N VAL A 98 -21.54 -12.34 1.42
CA VAL A 98 -21.38 -12.60 -0.02
C VAL A 98 -22.49 -13.53 -0.55
N GLN A 99 -22.89 -14.55 0.23
CA GLN A 99 -24.05 -15.38 -0.08
C GLN A 99 -25.34 -14.54 -0.12
N ALA A 100 -25.57 -13.68 0.87
CA ALA A 100 -26.73 -12.80 0.89
C ALA A 100 -26.77 -11.88 -0.35
N ALA A 101 -25.64 -11.29 -0.75
CA ALA A 101 -25.54 -10.44 -1.94
C ALA A 101 -25.95 -11.13 -3.25
N LEU A 102 -25.71 -12.43 -3.38
CA LEU A 102 -26.21 -13.24 -4.50
C LEU A 102 -27.71 -13.52 -4.38
N GLN A 103 -28.20 -13.75 -3.17
CA GLN A 103 -29.60 -14.07 -2.86
C GLN A 103 -30.52 -12.83 -2.74
N THR A 104 -29.98 -11.61 -2.83
CA THR A 104 -30.74 -10.35 -2.91
C THR A 104 -31.03 -9.91 -4.36
N LEU A 105 -30.50 -10.63 -5.35
CA LEU A 105 -30.82 -10.37 -6.76
C LEU A 105 -32.27 -10.81 -7.09
N PRO A 106 -33.03 -10.06 -7.90
CA PRO A 106 -34.46 -10.34 -8.07
C PRO A 106 -34.75 -11.69 -8.74
N GLU A 107 -35.64 -12.50 -8.15
CA GLU A 107 -36.23 -13.69 -8.79
C GLU A 107 -37.24 -13.27 -9.88
N SER A 108 -36.74 -12.66 -10.96
CA SER A 108 -37.55 -11.97 -11.97
C SER A 108 -38.29 -12.88 -12.96
N GLY A 109 -38.14 -14.20 -12.86
CA GLY A 109 -38.47 -15.12 -13.94
C GLY A 109 -37.65 -14.86 -15.21
N THR A 110 -38.05 -15.52 -16.31
CA THR A 110 -37.35 -15.41 -17.59
C THR A 110 -37.51 -14.01 -18.23
N PRO A 111 -36.43 -13.40 -18.77
CA PRO A 111 -35.05 -13.90 -18.78
C PRO A 111 -34.38 -13.78 -17.40
N ASP A 112 -33.69 -14.82 -16.94
CA ASP A 112 -33.01 -14.82 -15.64
C ASP A 112 -31.89 -13.76 -15.57
N TRP A 113 -31.55 -13.29 -14.36
CA TRP A 113 -30.31 -12.51 -14.15
C TRP A 113 -29.09 -13.41 -14.25
N ILE A 114 -28.04 -12.87 -14.83
CA ILE A 114 -26.77 -13.55 -15.01
C ILE A 114 -25.68 -12.70 -14.36
N VAL A 115 -24.94 -13.30 -13.43
CA VAL A 115 -23.77 -12.70 -12.78
C VAL A 115 -22.53 -13.46 -13.22
N GLN A 116 -21.48 -12.77 -13.62
CA GLN A 116 -20.21 -13.40 -13.98
C GLN A 116 -19.06 -12.79 -13.20
N PHE A 117 -18.36 -13.59 -12.41
CA PHE A 117 -17.13 -13.17 -11.72
C PHE A 117 -15.91 -13.66 -12.48
N PHE A 118 -14.94 -12.77 -12.65
CA PHE A 118 -13.69 -13.03 -13.34
C PHE A 118 -12.50 -12.77 -12.42
N VAL A 119 -11.45 -13.58 -12.55
CA VAL A 119 -10.15 -13.27 -11.94
C VAL A 119 -9.00 -13.61 -12.88
N ASN A 120 -8.06 -12.69 -13.01
CA ASN A 120 -6.76 -12.90 -13.63
C ASN A 120 -5.68 -12.14 -12.83
N ASP A 121 -4.46 -12.64 -12.84
CA ASP A 121 -3.31 -11.89 -12.33
C ASP A 121 -2.72 -11.10 -13.51
N ASP A 122 -2.72 -9.77 -13.39
CA ASP A 122 -2.25 -8.81 -14.38
C ASP A 122 -0.83 -8.39 -14.03
N ARG A 123 0.10 -8.55 -14.97
CA ARG A 123 1.52 -8.26 -14.78
C ARG A 123 1.92 -6.90 -15.31
N ASN A 124 1.02 -6.21 -16.01
CA ASN A 124 1.29 -4.88 -16.53
C ASN A 124 1.13 -3.84 -15.41
N ILE A 125 2.09 -3.84 -14.50
CA ILE A 125 2.19 -2.83 -13.43
C ILE A 125 3.05 -1.63 -13.84
N GLU A 126 3.30 -1.46 -15.15
CA GLU A 126 3.94 -0.24 -15.67
C GLU A 126 3.18 1.03 -15.26
N GLN A 127 1.86 0.96 -15.08
CA GLN A 127 1.05 2.10 -14.65
C GLN A 127 1.51 2.69 -13.29
N LEU A 128 2.14 1.90 -12.41
CA LEU A 128 2.51 2.34 -11.05
C LEU A 128 3.58 3.46 -11.02
N LYS A 129 4.43 3.58 -12.05
CA LYS A 129 5.33 4.75 -12.19
C LYS A 129 4.54 6.03 -12.49
N ASP A 130 3.51 5.92 -13.32
CA ASP A 130 2.71 7.05 -13.79
C ASP A 130 1.69 7.48 -12.72
N ASP A 131 1.16 6.53 -11.94
CA ASP A 131 0.37 6.78 -10.72
C ASP A 131 1.17 7.55 -9.67
N LEU A 132 2.43 7.17 -9.41
CA LEU A 132 3.33 7.90 -8.50
C LEU A 132 3.61 9.33 -9.02
N VAL A 133 3.77 9.49 -10.34
CA VAL A 133 3.95 10.81 -10.97
C VAL A 133 2.70 11.68 -10.87
N ALA A 134 1.50 11.10 -10.97
CA ALA A 134 0.23 11.79 -10.80
C ALA A 134 -0.05 12.14 -9.33
N TYR A 135 0.31 11.26 -8.39
CA TYR A 135 0.14 11.52 -6.96
C TYR A 135 1.00 12.71 -6.48
N ILE A 136 2.19 12.91 -7.05
CA ILE A 136 3.00 14.11 -6.79
C ILE A 136 2.29 15.38 -7.26
N ASP A 137 1.57 15.35 -8.38
CA ASP A 137 0.76 16.50 -8.83
C ASP A 137 -0.46 16.71 -7.91
N GLU A 138 -1.11 15.63 -7.43
CA GLU A 138 -2.24 15.72 -6.50
C GLU A 138 -1.83 16.33 -5.15
N VAL A 139 -0.74 15.84 -4.54
CA VAL A 139 -0.22 16.32 -3.25
C VAL A 139 0.09 17.82 -3.29
N HIS A 140 0.58 18.32 -4.43
CA HIS A 140 0.88 19.75 -4.63
C HIS A 140 -0.20 20.51 -5.42
N ALA A 141 -1.42 19.98 -5.55
CA ALA A 141 -2.49 20.64 -6.31
C ALA A 141 -2.85 22.05 -5.78
N ALA A 142 -2.66 22.29 -4.47
CA ALA A 142 -2.83 23.59 -3.85
C ALA A 142 -1.68 24.58 -4.13
N ASN A 143 -0.52 24.11 -4.61
CA ASN A 143 0.62 24.93 -5.04
C ASN A 143 1.33 24.30 -6.26
N PRO A 144 0.74 24.41 -7.47
CA PRO A 144 1.22 23.68 -8.64
C PRO A 144 2.65 24.04 -9.07
N ASP A 145 3.13 25.24 -8.76
CA ASP A 145 4.50 25.66 -9.12
C ASP A 145 5.55 25.05 -8.17
N ARG A 146 5.24 24.91 -6.87
CA ARG A 146 6.02 24.04 -5.98
C ARG A 146 5.96 22.58 -6.42
N GLY A 147 4.80 22.09 -6.87
CA GLY A 147 4.63 20.76 -7.44
C GLY A 147 5.57 20.50 -8.62
N LYS A 148 5.56 21.37 -9.63
CA LYS A 148 6.48 21.35 -10.77
C LYS A 148 7.95 21.40 -10.33
N ALA A 149 8.30 22.26 -9.38
CA ALA A 149 9.67 22.41 -8.89
C ALA A 149 10.16 21.14 -8.17
N ILE A 150 9.32 20.49 -7.36
CA ILE A 150 9.63 19.21 -6.71
C ILE A 150 9.73 18.10 -7.75
N LYS A 151 8.72 17.95 -8.61
CA LYS A 151 8.64 16.93 -9.66
C LYS A 151 9.84 16.96 -10.63
N ASN A 152 10.28 18.16 -11.02
CA ASN A 152 11.44 18.37 -11.88
C ASN A 152 12.78 18.41 -11.12
N SER A 153 12.79 18.28 -9.79
CA SER A 153 14.02 18.27 -9.01
C SER A 153 14.85 17.02 -9.31
N LYS A 154 16.19 17.16 -9.30
CA LYS A 154 17.14 16.07 -9.54
C LYS A 154 16.88 14.84 -8.65
N LEU A 155 16.48 15.07 -7.39
CA LEU A 155 16.12 14.03 -6.44
C LEU A 155 14.83 13.29 -6.81
N THR A 156 13.74 14.00 -7.11
CA THR A 156 12.47 13.34 -7.47
C THR A 156 12.59 12.62 -8.80
N GLN A 157 13.29 13.19 -9.79
CA GLN A 157 13.60 12.50 -11.05
C GLN A 157 14.44 11.24 -10.83
N ALA A 158 15.42 11.26 -9.93
CA ALA A 158 16.19 10.06 -9.58
C ALA A 158 15.33 8.99 -8.90
N VAL A 159 14.46 9.35 -7.95
CA VAL A 159 13.56 8.40 -7.26
C VAL A 159 12.52 7.82 -8.21
N LEU A 160 11.95 8.63 -9.11
CA LEU A 160 11.04 8.15 -10.17
C LEU A 160 11.74 7.18 -11.13
N HIS A 161 12.99 7.45 -11.51
CA HIS A 161 13.77 6.55 -12.35
C HIS A 161 14.09 5.22 -11.66
N GLU A 162 14.59 5.26 -10.42
CA GLU A 162 14.87 4.06 -9.61
C GLU A 162 13.59 3.26 -9.32
N TYR A 163 12.45 3.93 -9.13
CA TYR A 163 11.16 3.25 -8.97
C TYR A 163 10.68 2.61 -10.28
N ALA A 164 10.83 3.26 -11.43
CA ALA A 164 10.50 2.68 -12.73
C ALA A 164 11.39 1.45 -13.05
N LEU A 165 12.69 1.50 -12.72
CA LEU A 165 13.58 0.34 -12.80
C LEU A 165 13.16 -0.78 -11.84
N HIS A 166 12.76 -0.45 -10.62
CA HIS A 166 12.26 -1.43 -9.65
C HIS A 166 10.97 -2.10 -10.13
N VAL A 167 10.00 -1.33 -10.65
CA VAL A 167 8.75 -1.83 -11.26
C VAL A 167 9.07 -2.79 -12.41
N ALA A 168 10.00 -2.45 -13.30
CA ALA A 168 10.44 -3.34 -14.39
C ALA A 168 11.06 -4.65 -13.84
N ASN A 169 11.97 -4.56 -12.87
CA ASN A 169 12.65 -5.72 -12.28
C ASN A 169 11.68 -6.66 -11.56
N VAL A 170 10.71 -6.14 -10.78
CA VAL A 170 9.74 -7.01 -10.08
C VAL A 170 8.76 -7.68 -11.05
N SER A 171 8.51 -7.09 -12.22
CA SER A 171 7.56 -7.58 -13.23
C SER A 171 8.14 -8.67 -14.15
N GLN A 172 9.43 -8.98 -14.04
CA GLN A 172 10.13 -9.87 -14.96
C GLN A 172 9.55 -11.29 -15.01
N ASP A 173 9.70 -11.96 -16.15
CA ASP A 173 9.34 -13.37 -16.30
C ASP A 173 10.13 -14.23 -15.31
N GLY A 174 9.43 -15.12 -14.59
CA GLY A 174 10.00 -15.88 -13.48
C GLY A 174 9.99 -15.15 -12.12
N GLY A 175 9.78 -13.83 -12.09
CA GLY A 175 9.70 -13.01 -10.88
C GLY A 175 11.05 -12.60 -10.29
N LEU A 176 11.02 -11.83 -9.19
CA LEU A 176 12.23 -11.28 -8.56
C LEU A 176 12.96 -12.31 -7.67
N PHE A 177 12.23 -13.17 -6.97
CA PHE A 177 12.82 -14.21 -6.12
C PHE A 177 11.83 -15.34 -5.81
N GLU A 178 12.34 -16.51 -5.45
CA GLU A 178 11.53 -17.53 -4.75
C GLU A 178 11.39 -17.17 -3.27
N ASP A 179 10.16 -17.09 -2.76
CA ASP A 179 9.85 -16.88 -1.34
C ASP A 179 9.84 -18.24 -0.63
N THR A 180 10.84 -18.49 0.21
CA THR A 180 11.03 -19.78 0.88
C THR A 180 10.36 -19.84 2.25
N GLN A 181 10.14 -18.67 2.89
CA GLN A 181 9.62 -18.57 4.25
C GLN A 181 8.09 -18.57 4.33
N VAL A 182 7.40 -17.99 3.36
CA VAL A 182 5.93 -17.85 3.36
C VAL A 182 5.31 -18.68 2.25
N SER A 183 5.45 -18.26 0.99
CA SER A 183 4.59 -18.78 -0.08
C SER A 183 5.06 -20.09 -0.70
N GLY A 184 6.38 -20.36 -0.73
CA GLY A 184 6.96 -21.53 -1.39
C GLY A 184 6.82 -21.48 -2.91
N HIS A 185 6.95 -20.29 -3.52
CA HIS A 185 7.00 -20.08 -4.96
C HIS A 185 7.66 -18.73 -5.33
N SER A 186 7.84 -18.52 -6.65
CA SER A 186 8.21 -17.23 -7.24
C SER A 186 7.28 -16.09 -6.79
N TRP A 187 7.85 -15.01 -6.27
CA TRP A 187 7.19 -13.73 -6.00
C TRP A 187 7.59 -12.71 -7.09
N ARG A 188 6.61 -11.90 -7.54
CA ARG A 188 6.75 -10.92 -8.62
C ARG A 188 5.74 -9.79 -8.44
N GLY A 189 5.98 -8.63 -9.04
CA GLY A 189 5.01 -7.54 -9.11
C GLY A 189 3.85 -7.90 -10.05
N GLN A 190 2.61 -7.79 -9.57
CA GLN A 190 1.38 -8.10 -10.32
C GLN A 190 0.14 -7.58 -9.56
N ILE A 191 -0.99 -7.36 -10.24
CA ILE A 191 -2.27 -6.97 -9.64
C ILE A 191 -3.31 -8.06 -9.90
N ARG A 192 -3.99 -8.56 -8.86
CA ARG A 192 -5.11 -9.51 -9.04
C ARG A 192 -6.36 -8.76 -9.49
N ARG A 193 -6.60 -8.71 -10.80
CA ARG A 193 -7.79 -8.08 -11.38
C ARG A 193 -9.00 -8.97 -11.11
N VAL A 194 -9.93 -8.49 -10.31
CA VAL A 194 -11.23 -9.13 -10.06
C VAL A 194 -12.31 -8.28 -10.71
N ARG A 195 -13.14 -8.88 -11.56
CA ARG A 195 -14.22 -8.17 -12.26
C ARG A 195 -15.55 -8.90 -12.10
N CYS A 196 -16.65 -8.15 -12.13
CA CYS A 196 -18.01 -8.69 -12.12
C CYS A 196 -18.79 -8.14 -13.32
N CYS A 197 -19.62 -8.97 -13.96
CA CYS A 197 -20.62 -8.53 -14.93
C CYS A 197 -22.02 -8.88 -14.40
N LEU A 198 -22.98 -7.98 -14.59
CA LEU A 198 -24.41 -8.23 -14.35
C LEU A 198 -25.20 -7.89 -15.61
N TYR A 199 -26.05 -8.81 -16.08
CA TYR A 199 -26.88 -8.61 -17.28
C TYR A 199 -28.06 -9.58 -17.35
N ARG A 200 -28.92 -9.41 -18.37
CA ARG A 200 -29.99 -10.34 -18.78
C ARG A 200 -29.96 -10.46 -20.31
N VAL A 201 -30.34 -11.61 -20.84
CA VAL A 201 -30.49 -11.83 -22.29
C VAL A 201 -31.97 -11.93 -22.63
N TYR A 202 -32.52 -10.89 -23.26
CA TYR A 202 -33.93 -10.83 -23.63
C TYR A 202 -34.25 -11.72 -24.84
N PRO A 203 -35.47 -12.30 -24.94
CA PRO A 203 -35.86 -13.09 -26.09
C PRO A 203 -35.86 -12.28 -27.39
N THR A 204 -35.42 -12.89 -28.50
CA THR A 204 -35.42 -12.26 -29.83
C THR A 204 -36.82 -11.75 -30.20
N GLY A 205 -36.93 -10.45 -30.52
CA GLY A 205 -38.22 -9.80 -30.82
C GLY A 205 -38.98 -9.27 -29.60
N TYR A 206 -38.37 -9.27 -28.40
CA TYR A 206 -38.88 -8.49 -27.27
C TYR A 206 -38.99 -7.00 -27.65
N MET A 207 -40.09 -6.35 -27.26
CA MET A 207 -40.27 -4.91 -27.37
C MET A 207 -40.51 -4.32 -25.97
N ALA A 208 -39.77 -3.27 -25.62
CA ALA A 208 -40.02 -2.52 -24.39
C ALA A 208 -41.43 -1.89 -24.45
N VAL A 209 -42.20 -2.05 -23.39
CA VAL A 209 -43.58 -1.53 -23.31
C VAL A 209 -43.53 -0.06 -22.86
N PRO A 210 -44.10 0.89 -23.62
CA PRO A 210 -44.10 2.30 -23.22
C PRO A 210 -44.76 2.53 -21.85
N GLY A 211 -44.07 3.24 -20.96
CA GLY A 211 -44.50 3.45 -19.58
C GLY A 211 -44.08 2.36 -18.60
N VAL A 212 -43.45 1.27 -19.06
CA VAL A 212 -42.62 0.40 -18.24
C VAL A 212 -41.19 0.94 -18.22
N GLU A 213 -40.50 0.71 -17.11
CA GLU A 213 -39.10 1.07 -16.87
C GLU A 213 -38.14 0.42 -17.89
N SER A 214 -37.06 1.11 -18.27
CA SER A 214 -36.17 0.64 -19.34
C SER A 214 -35.27 -0.53 -18.89
N PRO A 215 -34.74 -1.34 -19.82
CA PRO A 215 -33.75 -2.37 -19.50
C PRO A 215 -32.53 -1.81 -18.74
N SER A 216 -32.08 -0.59 -19.06
CA SER A 216 -30.97 0.10 -18.40
C SER A 216 -31.29 0.50 -16.96
N ASP A 217 -32.49 1.01 -16.70
CA ASP A 217 -32.93 1.39 -15.34
C ASP A 217 -33.12 0.14 -14.46
N VAL A 218 -33.72 -0.92 -15.02
CA VAL A 218 -33.88 -2.23 -14.35
C VAL A 218 -32.51 -2.85 -14.03
N LEU A 219 -31.55 -2.75 -14.94
CA LEU A 219 -30.14 -3.15 -14.73
C LEU A 219 -29.49 -2.31 -13.63
N ASN A 220 -29.64 -0.99 -13.66
CA ASN A 220 -29.01 -0.11 -12.67
C ASN A 220 -29.54 -0.36 -11.25
N ARG A 221 -30.86 -0.53 -11.04
CA ARG A 221 -31.38 -0.92 -9.72
C ARG A 221 -30.80 -2.26 -9.22
N ALA A 222 -30.70 -3.26 -10.10
CA ALA A 222 -30.15 -4.57 -9.73
C ALA A 222 -28.63 -4.49 -9.44
N ALA A 223 -27.91 -3.65 -10.19
CA ALA A 223 -26.50 -3.34 -9.96
C ALA A 223 -26.29 -2.65 -8.60
N ASP A 224 -27.03 -1.58 -8.31
CA ASP A 224 -26.89 -0.82 -7.06
C ASP A 224 -27.14 -1.70 -5.83
N SER A 225 -28.13 -2.60 -5.91
CA SER A 225 -28.40 -3.63 -4.89
C SER A 225 -27.22 -4.60 -4.73
N LEU A 226 -26.68 -5.14 -5.82
CA LEU A 226 -25.53 -6.06 -5.79
C LEU A 226 -24.27 -5.37 -5.24
N VAL A 227 -24.02 -4.12 -5.62
CA VAL A 227 -22.91 -3.30 -5.12
C VAL A 227 -23.04 -3.10 -3.61
N ALA A 228 -24.16 -2.56 -3.13
CA ALA A 228 -24.35 -2.26 -1.72
C ALA A 228 -24.19 -3.50 -0.82
N ASN A 229 -24.72 -4.66 -1.22
CA ASN A 229 -24.61 -5.90 -0.43
C ASN A 229 -23.18 -6.48 -0.44
N LEU A 230 -22.41 -6.33 -1.54
CA LEU A 230 -21.01 -6.75 -1.58
C LEU A 230 -20.07 -5.78 -0.84
N GLU A 231 -20.39 -4.49 -0.80
CA GLU A 231 -19.65 -3.51 0.01
C GLU A 231 -19.95 -3.69 1.51
N GLU A 232 -21.19 -4.06 1.89
CA GLU A 232 -21.48 -4.48 3.27
C GLU A 232 -20.73 -5.77 3.67
N ALA A 233 -20.37 -6.61 2.69
CA ALA A 233 -19.50 -7.77 2.86
C ALA A 233 -18.00 -7.42 2.98
N GLY A 234 -17.60 -6.17 2.75
CA GLY A 234 -16.23 -5.68 2.90
C GLY A 234 -15.42 -5.60 1.60
N ALA A 235 -16.04 -5.78 0.43
CA ALA A 235 -15.41 -5.43 -0.85
C ALA A 235 -15.46 -3.91 -1.08
N ARG A 236 -14.71 -3.41 -2.07
CA ARG A 236 -14.91 -2.05 -2.64
C ARG A 236 -15.11 -2.17 -4.14
N ILE A 237 -16.09 -1.49 -4.72
CA ILE A 237 -16.51 -1.72 -6.11
C ILE A 237 -16.48 -0.45 -6.93
N ARG A 238 -15.93 -0.53 -8.15
CA ARG A 238 -15.93 0.53 -9.15
C ARG A 238 -16.77 0.11 -10.35
N ARG A 239 -17.73 0.93 -10.77
CA ARG A 239 -18.43 0.79 -12.06
C ARG A 239 -17.44 1.05 -13.20
N CYS A 240 -17.45 0.19 -14.21
CA CYS A 240 -16.53 0.23 -15.34
C CYS A 240 -17.23 0.70 -16.63
N GLY A 241 -16.48 1.38 -17.50
CA GLY A 241 -16.93 1.89 -18.80
C GLY A 241 -16.27 1.23 -20.01
N GLY A 242 -16.51 1.77 -21.20
CA GLY A 242 -16.00 1.24 -22.47
C GLY A 242 -14.50 0.98 -22.46
N ILE A 243 -13.72 1.95 -21.95
CA ILE A 243 -12.27 1.82 -21.80
C ILE A 243 -11.82 0.62 -20.94
N ASP A 244 -12.50 0.35 -19.81
CA ASP A 244 -12.15 -0.75 -18.91
C ASP A 244 -12.33 -2.14 -19.54
N LEU A 245 -13.36 -2.30 -20.38
CA LEU A 245 -13.59 -3.53 -21.12
C LEU A 245 -12.57 -3.67 -22.26
N TYR A 246 -12.22 -2.57 -22.92
CA TYR A 246 -11.24 -2.54 -24.00
C TYR A 246 -9.82 -2.87 -23.52
N GLU A 247 -9.35 -2.19 -22.47
CA GLU A 247 -8.01 -2.41 -21.90
C GLU A 247 -7.85 -3.79 -21.26
N TRP A 248 -8.94 -4.43 -20.85
CA TRP A 248 -8.93 -5.83 -20.41
C TRP A 248 -8.90 -6.82 -21.57
N LEU A 249 -9.74 -6.63 -22.60
CA LEU A 249 -9.94 -7.64 -23.63
C LEU A 249 -9.00 -7.52 -24.84
N LEU A 250 -8.51 -6.32 -25.19
CA LEU A 250 -7.51 -6.19 -26.26
C LEU A 250 -6.22 -6.99 -25.93
N PRO A 251 -5.63 -6.90 -24.72
CA PRO A 251 -4.49 -7.76 -24.37
C PRO A 251 -4.89 -9.23 -24.21
N PHE A 252 -6.14 -9.54 -23.87
CA PHE A 252 -6.61 -10.92 -23.80
C PHE A 252 -6.56 -11.61 -25.17
N PHE A 253 -6.87 -10.91 -26.26
CA PHE A 253 -6.90 -11.45 -27.63
C PHE A 253 -5.64 -11.15 -28.49
N ASN A 254 -4.67 -10.37 -28.01
CA ASN A 254 -3.50 -9.98 -28.83
C ASN A 254 -2.17 -10.25 -28.08
N ARG A 255 -1.94 -11.52 -27.72
CA ARG A 255 -0.89 -11.98 -26.80
C ARG A 255 0.48 -12.28 -27.43
N SER A 256 0.70 -11.99 -28.71
CA SER A 256 1.89 -12.42 -29.46
C SER A 256 3.23 -11.87 -28.96
N GLY A 257 3.23 -10.74 -28.26
CA GLY A 257 4.43 -9.91 -28.05
C GLY A 257 4.88 -9.12 -29.30
N ARG A 258 4.16 -9.21 -30.43
CA ARG A 258 4.43 -8.46 -31.69
C ARG A 258 4.46 -6.94 -31.49
N TYR A 259 3.72 -6.45 -30.50
CA TYR A 259 3.58 -5.04 -30.17
C TYR A 259 4.31 -4.67 -28.85
N GLY A 260 5.19 -5.54 -28.35
CA GLY A 260 5.91 -5.32 -27.09
C GLY A 260 5.11 -5.72 -25.84
N THR A 261 5.22 -4.94 -24.76
CA THR A 261 4.45 -5.15 -23.52
C THR A 261 2.95 -4.84 -23.71
N THR A 262 2.12 -5.22 -22.74
CA THR A 262 0.71 -4.80 -22.69
C THR A 262 0.54 -3.28 -22.73
N ALA A 263 1.44 -2.52 -22.09
CA ALA A 263 1.40 -1.05 -22.14
C ALA A 263 1.78 -0.51 -23.52
N GLU A 264 2.71 -1.16 -24.23
CA GLU A 264 3.08 -0.79 -25.60
C GLU A 264 1.96 -1.13 -26.60
N LEU A 265 1.28 -2.28 -26.43
CA LEU A 265 0.07 -2.64 -27.16
C LEU A 265 -1.03 -1.59 -27.02
N LEU A 266 -1.40 -1.23 -25.78
CA LEU A 266 -2.45 -0.24 -25.50
C LEU A 266 -2.06 1.19 -25.94
N ARG A 267 -0.76 1.52 -25.95
CA ARG A 267 -0.26 2.80 -26.50
C ARG A 267 -0.28 2.83 -28.03
N ALA A 268 -0.09 1.69 -28.69
CA ALA A 268 -0.17 1.57 -30.15
C ALA A 268 -1.63 1.53 -30.66
N PHE A 269 -2.54 0.98 -29.86
CA PHE A 269 -3.98 0.89 -30.14
C PHE A 269 -4.77 1.41 -28.93
N PRO A 270 -4.84 2.75 -28.73
CA PRO A 270 -5.60 3.35 -27.63
C PRO A 270 -7.11 3.20 -27.85
N TYR A 271 -7.87 3.25 -26.75
CA TYR A 271 -9.34 3.20 -26.82
C TYR A 271 -9.88 4.37 -27.68
N PRO A 272 -10.73 4.12 -28.70
CA PRO A 272 -11.24 5.18 -29.60
C PRO A 272 -12.25 6.15 -28.95
N GLY A 273 -12.55 6.02 -27.65
CA GLY A 273 -13.51 6.84 -26.92
C GLY A 273 -14.96 6.37 -27.06
N ASP A 274 -15.82 6.73 -26.10
CA ASP A 274 -17.21 6.28 -26.08
C ASP A 274 -18.08 7.00 -27.14
N ALA A 275 -17.73 8.24 -27.51
CA ALA A 275 -18.39 8.98 -28.59
C ALA A 275 -17.58 8.94 -29.90
N PRO A 276 -18.21 8.92 -31.09
CA PRO A 276 -17.51 9.16 -32.35
C PRO A 276 -16.95 10.59 -32.38
N SER A 277 -15.69 10.73 -32.81
CA SER A 277 -14.99 12.02 -32.86
C SER A 277 -15.62 12.99 -33.87
N GLN A 278 -16.53 13.85 -33.41
CA GLN A 278 -17.04 14.97 -34.20
C GLN A 278 -16.13 16.19 -34.02
N ALA A 279 -15.04 16.23 -34.80
CA ALA A 279 -14.43 17.51 -35.14
C ALA A 279 -15.37 18.27 -36.08
N ASP A 280 -15.46 19.60 -35.94
CA ASP A 280 -16.37 20.43 -36.74
C ASP A 280 -16.12 20.25 -38.25
N GLY A 281 -17.04 19.57 -38.94
CA GLY A 281 -16.99 19.30 -40.37
C GLY A 281 -16.58 17.88 -40.78
N GLU A 282 -16.20 17.00 -39.85
CA GLU A 282 -15.92 15.59 -40.16
C GLU A 282 -17.19 14.73 -40.20
N ALA A 283 -17.19 13.71 -41.06
CA ALA A 283 -18.30 12.77 -41.19
C ALA A 283 -18.23 11.68 -40.10
N PRO A 284 -19.36 11.30 -39.48
CA PRO A 284 -19.35 10.29 -38.42
C PRO A 284 -18.92 8.91 -38.93
N VAL A 285 -18.14 8.19 -38.11
CA VAL A 285 -17.69 6.82 -38.41
C VAL A 285 -18.89 5.87 -38.43
N PHE A 286 -19.33 5.50 -39.61
CA PHE A 286 -20.46 4.58 -39.81
C PHE A 286 -20.04 3.12 -39.57
N GLY A 287 -20.88 2.35 -38.87
CA GLY A 287 -20.64 0.93 -38.61
C GLY A 287 -19.67 0.64 -37.46
N ARG A 288 -19.66 1.49 -36.42
CA ARG A 288 -19.00 1.22 -35.13
C ARG A 288 -19.55 -0.06 -34.51
N ASP A 289 -18.64 -0.95 -34.12
CA ASP A 289 -18.91 -2.25 -33.48
C ASP A 289 -17.76 -2.53 -32.50
N PHE A 290 -18.04 -2.44 -31.19
CA PHE A 290 -17.05 -2.58 -30.13
C PHE A 290 -16.30 -3.92 -30.20
N ALA A 291 -16.97 -5.01 -30.58
CA ALA A 291 -16.36 -6.33 -30.68
C ALA A 291 -15.28 -6.42 -31.77
N THR A 292 -15.37 -5.60 -32.81
CA THR A 292 -14.35 -5.58 -33.89
C THR A 292 -13.03 -4.95 -33.46
N PHE A 293 -13.06 -3.99 -32.52
CA PHE A 293 -11.86 -3.28 -32.07
C PHE A 293 -10.89 -4.16 -31.24
N LEU A 294 -11.35 -5.33 -30.78
CA LEU A 294 -10.61 -6.20 -29.87
C LEU A 294 -9.65 -7.19 -30.56
N ASN A 295 -9.67 -7.32 -31.90
CA ASN A 295 -8.89 -8.32 -32.63
C ASN A 295 -8.03 -7.68 -33.73
N LEU A 296 -6.71 -7.59 -33.49
CA LEU A 296 -5.73 -6.99 -34.44
C LEU A 296 -5.21 -7.98 -35.49
N SER A 297 -5.67 -9.23 -35.41
CA SER A 297 -5.39 -10.33 -36.34
C SER A 297 -6.63 -11.21 -36.48
N LEU A 298 -6.71 -12.02 -37.54
CA LEU A 298 -7.82 -12.96 -37.73
C LEU A 298 -7.69 -14.13 -36.74
N PRO A 299 -8.67 -14.39 -35.86
CA PRO A 299 -8.65 -15.55 -34.99
C PRO A 299 -8.76 -16.86 -35.77
N GLU A 300 -7.99 -17.87 -35.37
CA GLU A 300 -8.09 -19.24 -35.87
C GLU A 300 -8.76 -20.14 -34.82
N SER A 301 -9.52 -21.14 -35.24
CA SER A 301 -10.12 -22.15 -34.35
C SER A 301 -9.82 -23.56 -34.83
N ASP A 302 -9.47 -24.45 -33.90
CA ASP A 302 -9.24 -25.87 -34.17
C ASP A 302 -10.34 -26.70 -33.47
N PRO A 303 -11.28 -27.30 -34.24
CA PRO A 303 -12.32 -28.17 -33.70
C PRO A 303 -11.83 -29.55 -33.21
N VAL A 304 -10.65 -30.00 -33.63
CA VAL A 304 -10.07 -31.30 -33.25
C VAL A 304 -9.30 -31.18 -31.95
N TRP A 305 -8.52 -30.10 -31.79
CA TRP A 305 -7.88 -29.75 -30.52
C TRP A 305 -8.85 -29.10 -29.52
N GLY A 306 -9.93 -28.49 -30.02
CA GLY A 306 -10.98 -27.85 -29.23
C GLY A 306 -10.53 -26.54 -28.59
N GLY A 307 -9.90 -25.65 -29.35
CA GLY A 307 -9.39 -24.38 -28.83
C GLY A 307 -9.10 -23.36 -29.93
N PHE A 308 -8.82 -22.13 -29.51
CA PHE A 308 -8.58 -20.99 -30.39
C PHE A 308 -7.09 -20.64 -30.46
N LYS A 309 -6.74 -19.86 -31.47
CA LYS A 309 -5.44 -19.23 -31.62
C LYS A 309 -5.67 -17.76 -31.97
N PHE A 310 -5.24 -16.88 -31.07
CA PHE A 310 -5.43 -15.43 -31.14
C PHE A 310 -4.06 -14.78 -31.26
N ASP A 311 -3.84 -14.01 -32.33
CA ASP A 311 -2.55 -13.38 -32.66
C ASP A 311 -1.37 -14.37 -32.50
N GLY A 312 -1.47 -15.52 -33.17
CA GLY A 312 -0.46 -16.58 -33.10
C GLY A 312 -0.48 -17.46 -31.84
N VAL A 313 -1.02 -16.99 -30.71
CA VAL A 313 -0.97 -17.67 -29.41
C VAL A 313 -2.13 -18.65 -29.22
N LEU A 314 -1.83 -19.89 -28.83
CA LEU A 314 -2.83 -20.92 -28.54
C LEU A 314 -3.51 -20.64 -27.20
N MET A 315 -4.85 -20.73 -27.19
CA MET A 315 -5.69 -20.53 -26.00
C MET A 315 -6.76 -21.62 -25.90
N LYS A 316 -6.96 -22.17 -24.70
CA LYS A 316 -7.98 -23.19 -24.44
C LYS A 316 -8.78 -22.87 -23.17
N ALA A 317 -10.08 -23.10 -23.26
CA ALA A 317 -11.00 -23.11 -22.13
C ALA A 317 -11.10 -24.52 -21.54
N LEU A 318 -11.03 -24.62 -20.22
CA LEU A 318 -11.31 -25.83 -19.45
C LEU A 318 -12.63 -25.65 -18.69
N THR A 319 -13.64 -26.43 -19.03
CA THR A 319 -14.94 -26.45 -18.33
C THR A 319 -14.80 -27.18 -16.99
N LEU A 320 -15.33 -26.63 -15.89
CA LEU A 320 -15.43 -27.35 -14.61
C LEU A 320 -16.48 -28.48 -14.73
N GLN A 321 -16.07 -29.72 -14.50
CA GLN A 321 -16.96 -30.89 -14.57
C GLN A 321 -17.85 -30.99 -13.33
N GLN A 322 -17.22 -30.88 -12.15
CA GLN A 322 -17.80 -31.06 -10.82
C GLN A 322 -16.85 -30.54 -9.73
N ILE A 323 -17.40 -30.27 -8.54
CA ILE A 323 -16.62 -30.26 -7.29
C ILE A 323 -16.74 -31.63 -6.60
N THR A 324 -15.74 -32.03 -5.80
CA THR A 324 -15.70 -33.31 -5.07
C THR A 324 -15.58 -33.17 -3.55
N SER A 325 -15.54 -31.94 -3.05
CA SER A 325 -15.56 -31.58 -1.64
C SER A 325 -16.18 -30.18 -1.49
N ASN A 326 -16.70 -29.85 -0.31
CA ASN A 326 -17.13 -28.47 -0.06
C ASN A 326 -15.93 -27.51 -0.15
N PRO A 327 -16.09 -26.34 -0.78
CA PRO A 327 -15.06 -25.32 -0.86
C PRO A 327 -14.80 -24.67 0.51
N GLU A 328 -13.57 -24.20 0.71
CA GLU A 328 -13.23 -23.28 1.81
C GLU A 328 -13.68 -21.85 1.49
N VAL A 329 -13.84 -20.98 2.49
CA VAL A 329 -14.05 -19.55 2.23
C VAL A 329 -12.83 -18.96 1.51
N GLY A 330 -13.08 -18.28 0.39
CA GLY A 330 -12.05 -17.73 -0.49
C GLY A 330 -11.21 -18.79 -1.18
N HIS A 331 -11.81 -19.95 -1.49
CA HIS A 331 -11.14 -21.18 -1.94
C HIS A 331 -10.03 -20.96 -2.98
N LEU A 332 -10.20 -19.99 -3.87
CA LEU A 332 -9.31 -19.71 -4.99
C LEU A 332 -8.34 -18.56 -4.72
N THR A 333 -8.80 -17.46 -4.12
CA THR A 333 -8.09 -16.16 -4.13
C THR A 333 -7.68 -15.63 -2.75
N ALA A 334 -8.22 -16.18 -1.64
CA ALA A 334 -7.79 -15.83 -0.29
C ALA A 334 -6.44 -16.47 0.06
N GLU A 335 -5.63 -15.81 0.88
CA GLU A 335 -4.41 -16.41 1.42
C GLU A 335 -4.78 -17.46 2.48
N ARG A 336 -4.56 -18.75 2.17
CA ARG A 336 -4.88 -19.88 3.06
C ARG A 336 -3.62 -20.65 3.41
N LYS A 337 -3.62 -21.30 4.59
CA LYS A 337 -2.50 -22.15 5.01
C LYS A 337 -2.61 -23.53 4.34
N HIS A 338 -1.60 -23.89 3.57
CA HIS A 338 -1.52 -25.15 2.84
C HIS A 338 -0.23 -25.88 3.20
N ALA A 339 -0.36 -26.92 4.03
CA ALA A 339 0.74 -27.58 4.74
C ALA A 339 1.63 -26.57 5.49
N LYS A 340 2.84 -26.30 5.01
CA LYS A 340 3.80 -25.38 5.63
C LYS A 340 3.80 -23.96 5.05
N HIS A 341 3.03 -23.71 3.98
CA HIS A 341 3.05 -22.45 3.23
C HIS A 341 1.75 -21.66 3.38
N LEU A 342 1.81 -20.36 3.08
CA LEU A 342 0.67 -19.44 2.99
C LEU A 342 0.61 -18.87 1.57
N PHE A 343 -0.44 -19.18 0.83
CA PHE A 343 -0.68 -18.66 -0.51
C PHE A 343 -2.17 -18.77 -0.87
N ALA A 344 -2.62 -18.02 -1.87
CA ALA A 344 -3.91 -18.26 -2.51
C ALA A 344 -3.73 -19.25 -3.66
N ARG A 345 -4.68 -20.17 -3.86
CA ARG A 345 -4.55 -21.21 -4.90
C ARG A 345 -4.30 -20.63 -6.30
N PHE A 346 -4.84 -19.44 -6.58
CA PHE A 346 -4.64 -18.71 -7.83
C PHE A 346 -3.20 -18.19 -8.03
N ASP A 347 -2.45 -17.89 -6.96
CA ASP A 347 -1.03 -17.46 -7.01
C ASP A 347 -0.12 -18.50 -7.73
N ARG A 348 -0.62 -19.74 -7.87
CA ARG A 348 0.08 -20.88 -8.49
C ARG A 348 -0.58 -21.34 -9.81
N MET A 349 -1.35 -20.47 -10.48
CA MET A 349 -1.85 -20.74 -11.82
C MET A 349 -0.75 -20.55 -12.90
N PRO A 350 -0.93 -21.10 -14.11
CA PRO A 350 -0.09 -20.78 -15.26
C PRO A 350 -0.20 -19.31 -15.68
N GLU A 351 0.74 -18.89 -16.51
CA GLU A 351 0.90 -17.49 -16.87
C GLU A 351 -0.25 -17.01 -17.78
N ASN A 352 -0.76 -15.81 -17.51
CA ASN A 352 -1.92 -15.21 -18.20
C ASN A 352 -3.22 -16.05 -18.12
N ALA A 353 -3.36 -16.89 -17.09
CA ALA A 353 -4.58 -17.62 -16.79
C ALA A 353 -5.71 -16.67 -16.34
N MET A 354 -6.94 -16.99 -16.75
CA MET A 354 -8.16 -16.27 -16.33
C MET A 354 -9.23 -17.28 -15.94
N LEU A 355 -9.88 -17.10 -14.79
CA LEU A 355 -11.08 -17.83 -14.43
C LEU A 355 -12.31 -16.98 -14.73
N SER A 356 -13.37 -17.63 -15.20
CA SER A 356 -14.73 -17.11 -15.27
C SER A 356 -15.66 -18.02 -14.46
N MET A 357 -16.55 -17.43 -13.66
CA MET A 357 -17.60 -18.08 -12.90
C MET A 357 -18.93 -17.40 -13.20
N THR A 358 -19.73 -18.01 -14.06
CA THR A 358 -21.11 -17.57 -14.38
C THR A 358 -22.10 -18.20 -13.41
N ILE A 359 -23.02 -17.40 -12.89
CA ILE A 359 -24.14 -17.82 -12.02
C ILE A 359 -25.44 -17.30 -12.63
N VAL A 360 -26.44 -18.17 -12.73
CA VAL A 360 -27.80 -17.81 -13.17
C VAL A 360 -28.71 -17.71 -11.95
N VAL A 361 -29.42 -16.60 -11.80
CA VAL A 361 -30.36 -16.35 -10.69
C VAL A 361 -31.74 -16.91 -11.06
N THR A 362 -31.88 -18.23 -10.96
CA THR A 362 -33.13 -18.94 -11.25
C THR A 362 -34.04 -18.97 -10.02
N PRO A 363 -35.36 -18.68 -10.16
CA PRO A 363 -36.33 -18.77 -9.07
C PRO A 363 -36.32 -20.11 -8.33
N GLN A 364 -36.28 -20.06 -7.01
CA GLN A 364 -36.04 -21.22 -6.15
C GLN A 364 -37.25 -22.16 -6.02
N ASP A 365 -38.43 -21.72 -6.42
CA ASP A 365 -39.58 -22.59 -6.62
C ASP A 365 -39.41 -23.49 -7.87
N VAL A 366 -39.00 -22.93 -9.00
CA VAL A 366 -38.72 -23.67 -10.24
C VAL A 366 -37.61 -24.71 -10.02
N VAL A 367 -36.54 -24.34 -9.30
CA VAL A 367 -35.45 -25.27 -8.96
C VAL A 367 -35.92 -26.37 -7.99
N ARG A 368 -36.69 -26.01 -6.95
CA ARG A 368 -37.26 -26.99 -6.01
C ARG A 368 -38.18 -27.99 -6.73
N ASP A 369 -39.07 -27.51 -7.59
CA ASP A 369 -39.96 -28.33 -8.42
C ASP A 369 -39.19 -29.26 -9.37
N GLN A 370 -38.04 -28.84 -9.89
CA GLN A 370 -37.16 -29.72 -10.65
C GLN A 370 -36.58 -30.85 -9.78
N VAL A 371 -36.09 -30.55 -8.57
CA VAL A 371 -35.53 -31.55 -7.63
C VAL A 371 -36.62 -32.52 -7.15
N GLU A 372 -37.81 -32.02 -6.82
CA GLU A 372 -38.97 -32.85 -6.46
C GLU A 372 -39.36 -33.80 -7.60
N ARG A 373 -39.40 -33.30 -8.84
CA ARG A 373 -39.71 -34.08 -10.05
C ARG A 373 -38.64 -35.14 -10.36
N ILE A 374 -37.39 -34.93 -9.95
CA ILE A 374 -36.33 -35.94 -10.03
C ILE A 374 -36.55 -37.00 -8.93
N ARG A 375 -36.67 -36.58 -7.66
CA ARG A 375 -36.99 -37.45 -6.50
C ARG A 375 -38.14 -38.41 -6.79
N ASP A 376 -39.21 -37.87 -7.38
CA ASP A 376 -40.46 -38.60 -7.59
C ASP A 376 -40.46 -39.50 -8.82
N ARG A 377 -39.51 -39.32 -9.75
CA ARG A 377 -39.23 -40.27 -10.84
C ARG A 377 -38.25 -41.36 -10.39
N SER A 378 -37.33 -41.05 -9.48
CA SER A 378 -36.38 -42.01 -8.89
C SER A 378 -36.99 -42.96 -7.85
N LYS A 379 -38.23 -43.42 -8.07
CA LYS A 379 -38.95 -44.39 -7.21
C LYS A 379 -38.80 -45.85 -7.64
N ALA A 380 -37.83 -46.15 -8.52
CA ALA A 380 -37.53 -47.51 -8.96
C ALA A 380 -36.74 -48.28 -7.88
N LYS A 381 -36.87 -49.62 -7.88
CA LYS A 381 -36.14 -50.52 -6.95
C LYS A 381 -34.71 -50.83 -7.44
N SER A 382 -33.93 -49.80 -7.79
CA SER A 382 -32.49 -49.93 -8.07
C SER A 382 -31.67 -49.10 -7.07
N PRO A 383 -30.47 -49.53 -6.67
CA PRO A 383 -29.63 -48.78 -5.73
C PRO A 383 -29.34 -47.34 -6.19
N ASP A 384 -29.17 -47.14 -7.50
CA ASP A 384 -28.92 -45.81 -8.08
C ASP A 384 -30.13 -44.88 -7.96
N ALA A 385 -31.35 -45.41 -8.11
CA ALA A 385 -32.58 -44.64 -7.96
C ALA A 385 -32.84 -44.30 -6.48
N GLU A 386 -32.60 -45.25 -5.56
CA GLU A 386 -32.67 -45.02 -4.11
C GLU A 386 -31.67 -43.92 -3.67
N LYS A 387 -30.41 -44.05 -4.08
CA LYS A 387 -29.36 -43.04 -3.86
C LYS A 387 -29.73 -41.67 -4.43
N THR A 388 -30.23 -41.60 -5.67
CA THR A 388 -30.70 -40.35 -6.28
C THR A 388 -31.87 -39.75 -5.50
N SER A 389 -32.79 -40.57 -5.00
CA SER A 389 -33.92 -40.13 -4.18
C SER A 389 -33.45 -39.54 -2.84
N ASP A 390 -32.46 -40.15 -2.20
CA ASP A 390 -31.88 -39.66 -0.94
C ASP A 390 -31.03 -38.39 -1.13
N GLU A 391 -30.27 -38.28 -2.20
CA GLU A 391 -29.57 -37.04 -2.58
C GLU A 391 -30.57 -35.89 -2.77
N CYS A 392 -31.69 -36.13 -3.47
CA CYS A 392 -32.75 -35.12 -3.60
C CYS A 392 -33.39 -34.75 -2.25
N LYS A 393 -33.58 -35.71 -1.32
CA LYS A 393 -34.08 -35.41 0.04
C LYS A 393 -33.08 -34.56 0.84
N GLN A 394 -31.78 -34.77 0.67
CA GLN A 394 -30.73 -33.96 1.31
C GLN A 394 -30.73 -32.53 0.75
N ILE A 395 -30.78 -32.40 -0.58
CA ILE A 395 -30.84 -31.09 -1.27
C ILE A 395 -32.06 -30.29 -0.80
N LEU A 396 -33.26 -30.89 -0.79
CA LEU A 396 -34.49 -30.22 -0.37
C LEU A 396 -34.46 -29.78 1.11
N ARG A 397 -33.86 -30.58 2.00
CA ARG A 397 -33.63 -30.20 3.42
C ARG A 397 -32.65 -29.03 3.56
N HIS A 398 -31.65 -28.95 2.68
CA HIS A 398 -30.68 -27.85 2.72
C HIS A 398 -31.29 -26.56 2.16
N MET A 399 -32.06 -26.62 1.06
CA MET A 399 -32.82 -25.47 0.54
C MET A 399 -33.80 -24.89 1.58
N GLN A 400 -34.36 -25.72 2.48
CA GLN A 400 -35.21 -25.27 3.60
C GLN A 400 -34.47 -24.40 4.63
N THR A 401 -33.13 -24.36 4.62
CA THR A 401 -32.35 -23.44 5.47
C THR A 401 -32.23 -22.02 4.90
N GLY A 402 -32.70 -21.79 3.67
CA GLY A 402 -32.59 -20.52 2.95
C GLY A 402 -31.36 -20.41 2.05
N ASP A 403 -30.54 -21.46 1.92
CA ASP A 403 -29.41 -21.53 0.99
C ASP A 403 -29.88 -21.90 -0.43
N TRP A 404 -29.76 -20.96 -1.37
CA TRP A 404 -30.27 -21.12 -2.74
C TRP A 404 -29.46 -22.12 -3.55
N LEU A 405 -30.12 -22.91 -4.40
CA LEU A 405 -29.47 -23.81 -5.36
C LEU A 405 -29.50 -23.16 -6.75
N LEU A 406 -28.32 -22.87 -7.33
CA LEU A 406 -28.18 -22.02 -8.51
C LEU A 406 -27.39 -22.71 -9.64
N PRO A 407 -27.82 -22.60 -10.92
CA PRO A 407 -27.01 -23.03 -12.06
C PRO A 407 -25.71 -22.21 -12.17
N THR A 408 -24.57 -22.89 -12.05
CA THR A 408 -23.23 -22.30 -12.15
C THR A 408 -22.48 -22.89 -13.34
N PHE A 409 -21.75 -22.06 -14.08
CA PHE A 409 -20.88 -22.49 -15.18
C PHE A 409 -19.50 -21.85 -15.03
N THR A 410 -18.47 -22.66 -14.81
CA THR A 410 -17.11 -22.21 -14.50
C THR A 410 -16.14 -22.64 -15.59
N VAL A 411 -15.34 -21.69 -16.08
CA VAL A 411 -14.34 -21.88 -17.14
C VAL A 411 -13.00 -21.34 -16.68
N LEU A 412 -11.93 -22.11 -16.89
CA LEU A 412 -10.55 -21.64 -16.74
C LEU A 412 -9.89 -21.54 -18.12
N TYR A 413 -9.48 -20.34 -18.48
CA TYR A 413 -8.72 -20.03 -19.70
C TYR A 413 -7.23 -20.16 -19.43
N LEU A 414 -6.54 -20.91 -20.29
CA LEU A 414 -5.08 -21.06 -20.31
C LEU A 414 -4.54 -20.74 -21.71
N SER A 415 -3.37 -20.12 -21.77
CA SER A 415 -2.67 -19.80 -23.02
C SER A 415 -1.26 -20.39 -23.05
N GLY A 416 -0.72 -20.69 -24.23
CA GLY A 416 0.64 -21.20 -24.36
C GLY A 416 1.26 -20.98 -25.74
N THR A 417 2.60 -20.87 -25.76
CA THR A 417 3.41 -20.66 -26.98
C THR A 417 3.49 -21.89 -27.88
N SER A 418 3.10 -23.06 -27.38
CA SER A 418 2.99 -24.31 -28.14
C SER A 418 1.99 -25.25 -27.50
N GLU A 419 1.41 -26.15 -28.30
CA GLU A 419 0.44 -27.13 -27.80
C GLU A 419 1.06 -28.04 -26.72
N LYS A 420 2.35 -28.35 -26.82
CA LYS A 420 3.10 -29.13 -25.83
C LYS A 420 3.24 -28.40 -24.49
N ALA A 421 3.48 -27.09 -24.50
CA ALA A 421 3.51 -26.28 -23.29
C ALA A 421 2.11 -26.21 -22.67
N LEU A 422 1.09 -25.87 -23.46
CA LEU A 422 -0.28 -25.74 -22.97
C LEU A 422 -0.83 -27.08 -22.42
N ARG A 423 -0.53 -28.23 -23.03
CA ARG A 423 -0.85 -29.56 -22.47
C ARG A 423 -0.17 -29.82 -21.11
N LYS A 424 1.10 -29.42 -20.94
CA LYS A 424 1.83 -29.54 -19.66
C LYS A 424 1.17 -28.69 -18.58
N ASP A 425 0.77 -27.46 -18.92
CA ASP A 425 0.19 -26.53 -17.96
C ASP A 425 -1.25 -26.91 -17.58
N ILE A 426 -2.05 -27.42 -18.53
CA ILE A 426 -3.34 -28.07 -18.25
C ILE A 426 -3.18 -29.24 -17.26
N ALA A 427 -2.19 -30.12 -17.49
CA ALA A 427 -1.93 -31.25 -16.59
C ALA A 427 -1.50 -30.79 -15.19
N ALA A 428 -0.67 -29.74 -15.09
CA ALA A 428 -0.26 -29.15 -13.82
C ALA A 428 -1.44 -28.52 -13.06
N VAL A 429 -2.35 -27.82 -13.77
CA VAL A 429 -3.59 -27.29 -13.22
C VAL A 429 -4.50 -28.41 -12.73
N ASN A 430 -4.78 -29.43 -13.55
CA ASN A 430 -5.65 -30.54 -13.17
C ASN A 430 -5.13 -31.29 -11.93
N ALA A 431 -3.81 -31.47 -11.80
CA ALA A 431 -3.21 -32.04 -10.60
C ALA A 431 -3.37 -31.15 -9.35
N ARG A 432 -3.12 -29.83 -9.49
CA ARG A 432 -3.28 -28.86 -8.38
C ARG A 432 -4.74 -28.74 -7.94
N MET A 433 -5.63 -28.45 -8.88
CA MET A 433 -7.05 -28.21 -8.60
C MET A 433 -7.79 -29.47 -8.16
N GLY A 434 -7.42 -30.64 -8.69
CA GLY A 434 -7.97 -31.94 -8.26
C GLY A 434 -7.75 -32.23 -6.78
N THR A 435 -6.60 -31.84 -6.21
CA THR A 435 -6.33 -31.97 -4.77
C THR A 435 -7.06 -30.95 -3.89
N SER A 436 -7.59 -29.87 -4.48
CA SER A 436 -8.52 -28.94 -3.81
C SER A 436 -10.01 -29.30 -4.00
N GLY A 437 -10.29 -30.40 -4.70
CA GLY A 437 -11.65 -30.86 -4.99
C GLY A 437 -12.31 -30.26 -6.24
N PHE A 438 -11.55 -29.58 -7.10
CA PHE A 438 -12.04 -29.05 -8.38
C PHE A 438 -11.61 -29.96 -9.54
N ARG A 439 -12.58 -30.55 -10.26
CA ARG A 439 -12.30 -31.40 -11.42
C ARG A 439 -12.77 -30.72 -12.71
N PHE A 440 -11.83 -30.32 -13.55
CA PHE A 440 -12.12 -29.88 -14.92
C PHE A 440 -12.33 -31.08 -15.85
N ILE A 441 -13.01 -30.85 -16.98
CA ILE A 441 -13.13 -31.84 -18.05
C ILE A 441 -11.79 -31.97 -18.75
N GLU A 442 -11.36 -33.22 -18.96
CA GLU A 442 -10.13 -33.52 -19.71
C GLU A 442 -10.26 -33.04 -21.17
N PRO A 443 -9.31 -32.25 -21.71
CA PRO A 443 -9.27 -31.77 -23.10
C PRO A 443 -9.78 -32.73 -24.18
N ALA A 444 -9.37 -33.99 -24.14
CA ALA A 444 -9.72 -35.02 -25.14
C ALA A 444 -11.20 -35.45 -25.09
N HIS A 445 -11.96 -35.03 -24.06
CA HIS A 445 -13.35 -35.39 -23.85
C HIS A 445 -14.30 -34.17 -23.89
N ASP A 446 -13.80 -32.93 -24.01
CA ASP A 446 -14.65 -31.75 -24.03
C ASP A 446 -15.11 -31.36 -25.45
N LEU A 447 -16.12 -32.08 -25.94
CA LEU A 447 -16.73 -31.96 -27.27
C LEU A 447 -17.29 -30.56 -27.60
N THR A 448 -17.44 -29.67 -26.61
CA THR A 448 -17.97 -28.30 -26.82
C THR A 448 -17.00 -27.23 -26.30
N SER A 449 -15.69 -27.51 -26.25
CA SER A 449 -14.69 -26.61 -25.67
C SER A 449 -14.53 -25.26 -26.40
N LEU A 450 -14.80 -25.19 -27.72
CA LEU A 450 -14.89 -23.92 -28.46
C LEU A 450 -16.10 -23.07 -28.02
N ASP A 451 -17.25 -23.70 -27.83
CA ASP A 451 -18.48 -23.06 -27.32
C ASP A 451 -18.31 -22.60 -25.86
N ALA A 452 -17.69 -23.43 -25.02
CA ALA A 452 -17.36 -23.10 -23.64
C ALA A 452 -16.38 -21.92 -23.53
N PHE A 453 -15.45 -21.80 -24.48
CA PHE A 453 -14.56 -20.63 -24.58
C PHE A 453 -15.35 -19.35 -24.81
N VAL A 454 -16.33 -19.34 -25.72
CA VAL A 454 -17.14 -18.15 -26.00
C VAL A 454 -18.08 -17.85 -24.83
N ARG A 455 -18.88 -18.82 -24.38
CA ARG A 455 -19.89 -18.58 -23.33
C ARG A 455 -19.32 -18.27 -21.94
N GLY A 456 -18.03 -18.51 -21.70
CA GLY A 456 -17.35 -18.07 -20.47
C GLY A 456 -16.90 -16.59 -20.49
N LEU A 457 -16.92 -15.91 -21.64
CA LEU A 457 -16.52 -14.51 -21.77
C LEU A 457 -17.59 -13.54 -21.19
N PRO A 458 -17.24 -12.26 -20.94
CA PRO A 458 -18.15 -11.26 -20.39
C PRO A 458 -19.43 -11.09 -21.23
N MET A 459 -20.59 -11.22 -20.60
CA MET A 459 -21.92 -11.06 -21.21
C MET A 459 -22.28 -12.09 -22.30
N CYS A 460 -21.44 -13.13 -22.50
CA CYS A 460 -21.59 -14.12 -23.58
C CYS A 460 -22.41 -15.37 -23.22
N PHE A 461 -22.87 -15.53 -21.98
CA PHE A 461 -23.62 -16.72 -21.55
C PHE A 461 -25.13 -16.54 -21.76
N ASP A 462 -25.76 -17.44 -22.51
CA ASP A 462 -27.22 -17.57 -22.65
C ASP A 462 -27.74 -18.78 -21.83
N PRO A 463 -28.52 -18.56 -20.76
CA PRO A 463 -29.15 -19.63 -19.97
C PRO A 463 -30.17 -20.47 -20.76
N GLN A 464 -30.93 -19.86 -21.67
CA GLN A 464 -31.94 -20.53 -22.47
C GLN A 464 -31.28 -21.51 -23.46
N PHE A 465 -30.18 -21.08 -24.08
CA PHE A 465 -29.37 -21.93 -24.96
C PHE A 465 -28.65 -23.05 -24.19
N ASP A 466 -28.07 -22.79 -23.00
CA ASP A 466 -27.47 -23.88 -22.20
C ASP A 466 -28.52 -24.90 -21.76
N ALA A 467 -29.62 -24.46 -21.14
CA ALA A 467 -30.67 -25.34 -20.63
C ALA A 467 -31.30 -26.23 -21.73
N LYS A 468 -31.45 -25.69 -22.95
CA LYS A 468 -32.01 -26.43 -24.09
C LYS A 468 -30.98 -27.36 -24.74
N ASN A 469 -29.79 -26.85 -25.07
CA ASN A 469 -28.86 -27.48 -26.01
C ASN A 469 -27.60 -28.07 -25.35
N MET A 470 -26.94 -27.33 -24.45
CA MET A 470 -25.57 -27.66 -23.99
C MET A 470 -25.49 -28.32 -22.61
N LYS A 471 -26.35 -27.92 -21.66
CA LYS A 471 -26.49 -28.46 -20.30
C LYS A 471 -25.16 -28.58 -19.55
N ARG A 472 -24.31 -27.56 -19.69
CA ARG A 472 -22.98 -27.50 -19.06
C ARG A 472 -23.01 -26.88 -17.67
N THR A 473 -24.06 -26.14 -17.32
CA THR A 473 -24.32 -25.67 -15.96
C THR A 473 -24.36 -26.80 -14.92
N ARG A 474 -23.97 -26.48 -13.69
CA ARG A 474 -23.98 -27.36 -12.52
C ARG A 474 -24.69 -26.65 -11.39
N TYR A 475 -25.66 -27.32 -10.78
CA TYR A 475 -26.34 -26.81 -9.59
C TYR A 475 -25.39 -26.86 -8.39
N LEU A 476 -25.14 -25.71 -7.78
CA LEU A 476 -24.34 -25.54 -6.57
C LEU A 476 -25.11 -24.65 -5.59
N PHE A 477 -24.86 -24.80 -4.29
CA PHE A 477 -25.46 -23.96 -3.27
C PHE A 477 -24.82 -22.57 -3.24
N ALA A 478 -25.60 -21.54 -2.94
CA ALA A 478 -25.13 -20.15 -2.88
C ALA A 478 -24.04 -19.97 -1.81
N SER A 479 -24.08 -20.73 -0.70
CA SER A 479 -22.97 -20.80 0.26
C SER A 479 -21.67 -21.34 -0.36
N GLN A 480 -21.76 -22.40 -1.19
CA GLN A 480 -20.60 -22.98 -1.90
C GLN A 480 -20.08 -22.02 -2.96
N ILE A 481 -20.97 -21.36 -3.72
CA ILE A 481 -20.62 -20.35 -4.71
C ILE A 481 -19.90 -19.18 -4.01
N ALA A 482 -20.50 -18.61 -2.98
CA ALA A 482 -19.95 -17.51 -2.20
C ALA A 482 -18.58 -17.83 -1.59
N ALA A 483 -18.32 -19.08 -1.20
CA ALA A 483 -17.01 -19.52 -0.73
C ALA A 483 -15.95 -19.61 -1.85
N MET A 484 -16.35 -19.88 -3.09
CA MET A 484 -15.45 -19.99 -4.25
C MET A 484 -15.21 -18.68 -4.99
N LEU A 485 -16.12 -17.70 -4.90
CA LEU A 485 -16.03 -16.44 -5.65
C LEU A 485 -14.69 -15.71 -5.42
N PRO A 486 -14.13 -15.04 -6.44
CA PRO A 486 -12.85 -14.34 -6.33
C PRO A 486 -12.90 -13.01 -5.53
N VAL A 487 -13.92 -12.81 -4.69
CA VAL A 487 -14.15 -11.57 -3.91
C VAL A 487 -13.27 -11.45 -2.66
N TYR A 488 -12.39 -12.42 -2.41
CA TYR A 488 -11.48 -12.47 -1.25
C TYR A 488 -10.02 -12.38 -1.69
N GLY A 489 -9.17 -11.79 -0.87
CA GLY A 489 -7.77 -11.57 -1.24
C GLY A 489 -6.94 -10.95 -0.14
N ARG A 490 -6.04 -10.05 -0.55
CA ARG A 490 -5.04 -9.37 0.28
C ARG A 490 -5.26 -7.86 0.28
N GLN A 491 -4.76 -7.19 1.30
CA GLN A 491 -4.85 -5.75 1.43
C GLN A 491 -4.03 -5.03 0.35
N ARG A 492 -4.52 -3.87 -0.11
CA ARG A 492 -3.85 -2.94 -1.04
C ARG A 492 -3.73 -1.51 -0.48
N GLY A 493 -4.37 -1.22 0.65
CA GLY A 493 -4.37 0.10 1.29
C GLY A 493 -5.34 1.07 0.62
N THR A 494 -4.94 2.34 0.53
CA THR A 494 -5.73 3.46 0.00
C THR A 494 -5.45 3.75 -1.47
N GLY A 495 -4.27 3.38 -1.96
CA GLY A 495 -3.81 3.74 -3.31
C GLY A 495 -2.99 5.02 -3.36
N HIS A 496 -2.68 5.66 -2.23
CA HIS A 496 -1.77 6.81 -2.15
C HIS A 496 -0.31 6.33 -1.96
N PRO A 497 0.61 6.43 -2.95
CA PRO A 497 1.94 5.82 -2.92
C PRO A 497 2.99 6.49 -1.99
N GLY A 498 2.57 7.07 -0.85
CA GLY A 498 3.49 7.69 0.11
C GLY A 498 4.44 6.68 0.76
N PHE A 499 3.94 5.51 1.14
CA PHE A 499 4.70 4.31 1.52
C PHE A 499 4.46 3.23 0.44
N PRO A 500 5.36 3.08 -0.55
CA PRO A 500 5.17 2.15 -1.66
C PRO A 500 5.60 0.72 -1.29
N PHE A 501 4.84 0.07 -0.40
CA PHE A 501 5.04 -1.33 -0.05
C PHE A 501 4.33 -2.28 -1.04
N TRP A 502 4.50 -3.58 -0.81
CA TRP A 502 3.79 -4.65 -1.52
C TRP A 502 3.01 -5.53 -0.54
N ASN A 503 2.10 -6.35 -1.03
CA ASN A 503 1.52 -7.48 -0.30
C ASN A 503 2.18 -8.82 -0.70
N ARG A 504 1.81 -9.91 -0.01
CA ARG A 504 2.36 -11.26 -0.26
C ARG A 504 2.08 -11.82 -1.65
N GLY A 505 1.02 -11.36 -2.31
CA GLY A 505 0.65 -11.75 -3.67
C GLY A 505 1.43 -11.03 -4.77
N GLY A 506 2.22 -10.00 -4.41
CA GLY A 506 2.95 -9.18 -5.37
C GLY A 506 2.27 -7.87 -5.75
N GLU A 507 1.16 -7.54 -5.10
CA GLU A 507 0.36 -6.35 -5.43
C GLU A 507 0.85 -5.12 -4.65
N PRO A 508 0.74 -3.90 -5.20
CA PRO A 508 1.06 -2.68 -4.46
C PRO A 508 0.17 -2.56 -3.22
N LEU A 509 0.80 -2.22 -2.10
CA LEU A 509 0.13 -1.90 -0.85
C LEU A 509 0.54 -0.48 -0.47
N TRP A 510 -0.33 0.47 -0.81
CA TRP A 510 -0.03 1.90 -0.82
C TRP A 510 -0.90 2.66 0.19
N ILE A 511 -0.25 3.47 1.02
CA ILE A 511 -0.85 4.34 2.03
C ILE A 511 0.13 5.49 2.31
N ASP A 512 -0.37 6.66 2.70
CA ASP A 512 0.47 7.82 2.98
C ASP A 512 0.05 8.54 4.28
N PRO A 513 0.80 8.39 5.39
CA PRO A 513 0.48 9.06 6.65
C PRO A 513 0.44 10.60 6.56
N LEU A 514 1.10 11.22 5.58
CA LEU A 514 1.00 12.68 5.40
C LEU A 514 -0.29 13.09 4.69
N ASN A 515 -0.97 12.18 3.99
CA ASN A 515 -2.24 12.47 3.32
C ASN A 515 -3.40 12.60 4.33
N PRO A 516 -4.16 13.71 4.33
CA PRO A 516 -5.33 13.88 5.20
C PRO A 516 -6.44 12.83 5.05
N ARG A 517 -6.50 12.09 3.93
CA ARG A 517 -7.50 11.02 3.71
C ARG A 517 -7.16 9.70 4.41
N ASP A 518 -5.88 9.47 4.71
CA ASP A 518 -5.40 8.18 5.23
C ASP A 518 -5.34 8.15 6.76
N ARG A 519 -5.43 9.32 7.40
CA ARG A 519 -5.31 9.58 8.85
C ARG A 519 -6.59 10.19 9.43
N LYS A 520 -6.95 9.84 10.67
CA LYS A 520 -8.12 10.43 11.37
C LYS A 520 -7.72 11.48 12.41
N LYS A 521 -6.53 11.35 12.99
CA LYS A 521 -5.99 12.19 14.06
C LYS A 521 -4.71 12.91 13.60
N ASN A 522 -3.65 12.21 13.21
CA ASN A 522 -2.34 12.82 12.94
C ASN A 522 -1.43 11.90 12.10
N ALA A 523 -0.26 12.39 11.71
CA ALA A 523 0.80 11.57 11.11
C ALA A 523 1.93 11.22 12.10
N HIS A 524 1.67 11.21 13.40
CA HIS A 524 2.66 10.72 14.37
C HIS A 524 2.76 9.20 14.22
N MET A 525 4.01 8.70 14.17
CA MET A 525 4.29 7.30 13.85
C MET A 525 5.24 6.69 14.87
N LEU A 526 4.90 5.49 15.35
CA LEU A 526 5.85 4.60 16.02
C LEU A 526 6.33 3.55 15.00
N THR A 527 7.64 3.38 14.87
CA THR A 527 8.24 2.24 14.16
C THR A 527 8.92 1.32 15.17
N LEU A 528 8.48 0.06 15.21
CA LEU A 528 9.06 -0.97 16.08
C LEU A 528 9.70 -2.06 15.22
N GLY A 529 10.91 -2.46 15.57
CA GLY A 529 11.59 -3.59 14.93
C GLY A 529 12.87 -3.96 15.66
N PRO A 530 12.97 -5.16 16.26
CA PRO A 530 14.16 -5.65 16.96
C PRO A 530 15.46 -5.56 16.16
N THR A 531 16.61 -5.78 16.82
CA THR A 531 17.93 -5.76 16.18
C THR A 531 17.95 -6.63 14.93
N GLY A 532 18.32 -6.07 13.78
CA GLY A 532 18.32 -6.78 12.50
C GLY A 532 16.94 -7.01 11.86
N ALA A 533 15.83 -6.54 12.42
CA ALA A 533 14.51 -6.63 11.78
C ALA A 533 14.40 -5.82 10.49
N GLY A 534 15.23 -4.78 10.30
CA GLY A 534 15.21 -3.89 9.12
C GLY A 534 14.61 -2.50 9.36
N LYS A 535 14.53 -2.07 10.62
CA LYS A 535 14.01 -0.77 11.10
C LYS A 535 14.60 0.42 10.33
N SER A 536 15.88 0.73 10.54
CA SER A 536 16.52 1.92 9.97
C SER A 536 16.64 1.85 8.44
N ALA A 537 16.65 0.65 7.86
CA ALA A 537 16.59 0.47 6.39
C ALA A 537 15.20 0.79 5.81
N THR A 538 14.13 0.38 6.49
CA THR A 538 12.76 0.76 6.14
C THR A 538 12.58 2.27 6.28
N LEU A 539 13.12 2.87 7.35
CA LEU A 539 13.04 4.32 7.56
C LEU A 539 13.85 5.14 6.52
N ASN A 540 15.03 4.68 6.12
CA ASN A 540 15.80 5.29 5.02
C ASN A 540 15.01 5.25 3.70
N PHE A 541 14.40 4.10 3.38
CA PHE A 541 13.53 3.93 2.20
C PHE A 541 12.32 4.87 2.24
N LEU A 542 11.59 4.93 3.36
CA LEU A 542 10.42 5.80 3.49
C LEU A 542 10.80 7.28 3.45
N ALA A 543 11.90 7.68 4.11
CA ALA A 543 12.39 9.06 4.09
C ALA A 543 12.79 9.50 2.66
N LEU A 544 13.38 8.61 1.85
CA LEU A 544 13.69 8.87 0.45
C LEU A 544 12.43 9.20 -0.38
N PHE A 545 11.37 8.40 -0.25
CA PHE A 545 10.11 8.62 -0.96
C PHE A 545 9.34 9.84 -0.45
N GLN A 546 9.26 10.02 0.87
CA GLN A 546 8.58 11.16 1.48
C GLN A 546 9.26 12.48 1.13
N MET A 547 10.59 12.50 1.02
CA MET A 547 11.32 13.62 0.42
C MET A 547 10.97 13.81 -1.05
N ALA A 548 10.95 12.76 -1.87
CA ALA A 548 10.61 12.87 -3.30
C ALA A 548 9.18 13.36 -3.58
N ILE A 549 8.21 13.00 -2.73
CA ILE A 549 6.79 13.34 -2.87
C ILE A 549 6.46 14.67 -2.20
N HIS A 550 6.49 14.73 -0.86
CA HIS A 550 6.03 15.89 -0.09
C HIS A 550 7.06 17.01 0.03
N ARG A 551 8.35 16.66 -0.07
CA ARG A 551 9.49 17.52 0.26
C ARG A 551 9.33 18.18 1.65
N PRO A 552 9.16 17.40 2.74
CA PRO A 552 9.07 17.97 4.08
C PRO A 552 10.38 18.66 4.48
N ARG A 553 10.38 19.41 5.59
CA ARG A 553 11.62 19.64 6.36
C ARG A 553 11.88 18.40 7.21
N LEU A 554 12.99 17.72 6.98
CA LEU A 554 13.31 16.45 7.61
C LEU A 554 14.41 16.64 8.67
N THR A 555 14.04 16.69 9.95
CA THR A 555 15.00 16.63 11.05
C THR A 555 15.12 15.19 11.54
N ILE A 556 16.34 14.69 11.69
CA ILE A 556 16.65 13.33 12.14
C ILE A 556 17.54 13.42 13.38
N ALA A 557 17.09 12.83 14.50
CA ALA A 557 17.98 12.46 15.60
C ALA A 557 18.42 11.00 15.42
N ASP A 558 19.73 10.76 15.41
CA ASP A 558 20.35 9.44 15.18
C ASP A 558 21.41 9.14 16.25
N ALA A 559 21.57 7.86 16.59
CA ALA A 559 22.57 7.35 17.52
C ALA A 559 23.63 6.46 16.86
N GLY A 560 23.37 5.99 15.63
CA GLY A 560 24.13 4.91 14.97
C GLY A 560 24.84 5.29 13.66
N LYS A 561 24.74 6.54 13.22
CA LYS A 561 25.13 6.98 11.86
C LYS A 561 24.43 6.18 10.76
N SER A 562 23.15 5.91 10.98
CA SER A 562 22.23 5.16 10.11
C SER A 562 21.66 6.01 8.97
N PHE A 563 21.64 7.34 9.10
CA PHE A 563 21.08 8.25 8.09
C PHE A 563 22.12 9.14 7.39
N GLN A 564 23.40 9.07 7.78
CA GLN A 564 24.50 9.84 7.19
C GLN A 564 24.57 9.72 5.66
N LEU A 565 24.52 8.50 5.11
CA LEU A 565 24.58 8.28 3.66
C LEU A 565 23.36 8.82 2.92
N LEU A 566 22.16 8.71 3.49
CA LEU A 566 20.96 9.30 2.89
C LEU A 566 21.02 10.83 2.89
N LYS A 567 21.54 11.43 3.98
CA LYS A 567 21.79 12.87 4.08
C LYS A 567 22.85 13.34 3.06
N ASP A 568 23.91 12.57 2.82
CA ASP A 568 24.91 12.89 1.79
C ASP A 568 24.39 12.67 0.36
N TYR A 569 23.54 11.66 0.16
CA TYR A 569 22.81 11.47 -1.10
C TYR A 569 21.88 12.66 -1.39
N PHE A 570 21.11 13.11 -0.41
CA PHE A 570 20.26 14.30 -0.52
C PHE A 570 21.06 15.56 -0.90
N ALA A 571 22.22 15.79 -0.27
CA ALA A 571 23.14 16.86 -0.66
C ALA A 571 23.63 16.70 -2.10
N SER A 572 24.02 15.48 -2.51
CA SER A 572 24.45 15.19 -3.90
C SER A 572 23.33 15.42 -4.94
N MET A 573 22.07 15.36 -4.50
CA MET A 573 20.90 15.64 -5.33
C MET A 573 20.40 17.09 -5.25
N GLY A 574 21.16 17.98 -4.60
CA GLY A 574 20.93 19.42 -4.61
C GLY A 574 19.99 19.93 -3.51
N LEU A 575 19.67 19.11 -2.50
CA LEU A 575 19.00 19.61 -1.29
C LEU A 575 19.98 20.33 -0.37
N THR A 576 19.46 21.29 0.38
CA THR A 576 20.19 21.92 1.49
C THR A 576 20.24 20.97 2.69
N THR A 577 21.43 20.73 3.25
CA THR A 577 21.61 19.80 4.36
C THR A 577 22.45 20.39 5.48
N HIS A 578 21.94 20.34 6.71
CA HIS A 578 22.69 20.59 7.92
C HIS A 578 23.07 19.26 8.60
N SER A 579 24.21 19.21 9.28
CA SER A 579 24.62 18.05 10.08
C SER A 579 25.33 18.53 11.34
N VAL A 580 24.96 17.94 12.47
CA VAL A 580 25.38 18.30 13.82
C VAL A 580 25.73 17.01 14.56
N GLU A 581 26.95 16.89 15.07
CA GLU A 581 27.35 15.73 15.88
C GLU A 581 27.76 16.17 17.29
N LEU A 582 27.08 15.64 18.30
CA LEU A 582 27.21 16.05 19.70
C LEU A 582 28.43 15.37 20.35
N THR A 583 29.61 15.91 20.06
CA THR A 583 30.90 15.44 20.61
C THR A 583 31.73 16.62 21.14
N PRO A 584 32.74 16.38 22.00
CA PRO A 584 33.64 17.43 22.51
C PRO A 584 34.44 18.17 21.44
N ASN A 585 34.53 17.65 20.21
CA ASN A 585 35.36 18.18 19.14
C ASN A 585 34.63 19.17 18.22
N ASN A 586 33.29 19.13 18.18
CA ASN A 586 32.48 19.92 17.27
C ASN A 586 31.97 21.20 17.95
N ASP A 587 31.92 22.30 17.19
CA ASP A 587 31.45 23.59 17.72
C ASP A 587 29.92 23.70 17.67
N VAL A 588 29.26 23.06 18.63
CA VAL A 588 27.80 23.01 18.75
C VAL A 588 27.35 23.65 20.06
N SER A 589 26.23 24.38 20.05
CA SER A 589 25.55 24.82 21.26
C SER A 589 24.04 24.66 21.13
N LEU A 590 23.42 24.16 22.20
CA LEU A 590 21.99 23.94 22.39
C LEU A 590 21.57 24.70 23.67
N PRO A 591 21.50 26.04 23.65
CA PRO A 591 21.25 26.84 24.85
C PRO A 591 19.83 26.62 25.42
N PRO A 592 19.68 26.00 26.61
CA PRO A 592 18.36 25.68 27.18
C PRO A 592 17.55 26.91 27.57
N PHE A 593 18.22 28.04 27.85
CA PHE A 593 17.59 29.29 28.30
C PHE A 593 17.46 30.34 27.20
N ALA A 594 17.62 29.97 25.92
CA ALA A 594 17.52 30.90 24.80
C ALA A 594 16.17 31.62 24.71
N MET A 595 15.08 30.95 25.10
CA MET A 595 13.74 31.54 25.10
C MET A 595 13.53 32.63 26.17
N GLY A 596 14.48 32.83 27.11
CA GLY A 596 14.48 33.97 28.03
C GLY A 596 14.47 35.32 27.31
N ALA A 597 15.02 35.37 26.09
CA ALA A 597 14.97 36.54 25.22
C ALA A 597 13.58 36.87 24.65
N LYS A 598 12.69 35.86 24.54
CA LYS A 598 11.25 36.04 24.25
C LYS A 598 10.48 36.34 25.54
N LEU A 599 10.80 35.64 26.65
CA LEU A 599 10.12 35.78 27.93
C LEU A 599 10.14 37.23 28.45
N VAL A 600 11.29 37.91 28.40
CA VAL A 600 11.42 39.32 28.84
C VAL A 600 11.03 40.31 27.72
N ARG A 601 10.21 39.88 26.77
CA ARG A 601 9.46 40.76 25.85
C ARG A 601 7.95 40.70 26.09
N ASP A 602 7.46 39.78 26.92
CA ASP A 602 6.07 39.75 27.36
C ASP A 602 5.85 40.72 28.53
N PRO A 603 5.02 41.77 28.37
CA PRO A 603 4.72 42.70 29.46
C PRO A 603 3.95 42.04 30.61
N GLU A 604 3.11 41.04 30.35
CA GLU A 604 2.27 40.40 31.37
C GLU A 604 3.13 39.59 32.35
N THR A 605 4.02 38.73 31.85
CA THR A 605 4.97 37.99 32.68
C THR A 605 5.85 38.92 33.52
N ILE A 606 6.39 40.01 32.94
CA ILE A 606 7.25 40.95 33.68
C ILE A 606 6.45 41.67 34.79
N ALA A 607 5.23 42.12 34.49
CA ALA A 607 4.37 42.83 35.45
C ALA A 607 3.95 41.92 36.62
N ALA A 608 3.52 40.68 36.33
CA ALA A 608 3.17 39.70 37.34
C ALA A 608 4.36 39.37 38.26
N TYR A 609 5.56 39.20 37.67
CA TYR A 609 6.78 38.94 38.42
C TYR A 609 7.22 40.13 39.29
N ALA A 610 7.13 41.35 38.77
CA ALA A 610 7.42 42.57 39.52
C ALA A 610 6.47 42.75 40.72
N ALA A 611 5.17 42.49 40.53
CA ALA A 611 4.18 42.51 41.60
C ALA A 611 4.44 41.41 42.65
N ALA A 612 4.77 40.19 42.24
CA ALA A 612 5.13 39.08 43.13
C ALA A 612 6.31 39.40 44.06
N ARG A 613 7.28 40.20 43.64
CA ARG A 613 8.39 40.67 44.50
C ARG A 613 7.96 41.61 45.63
N THR A 614 6.74 42.17 45.58
CA THR A 614 6.23 43.16 46.55
C THR A 614 5.02 42.68 47.35
N SER A 615 4.35 41.60 46.93
CA SER A 615 3.16 41.06 47.59
C SER A 615 3.23 39.53 47.70
N ALA A 616 3.27 39.03 48.93
CA ALA A 616 3.27 37.59 49.21
C ALA A 616 2.01 36.87 48.69
N HIS A 617 0.88 37.59 48.55
CA HIS A 617 -0.34 37.05 47.94
C HIS A 617 -0.17 36.81 46.43
N VAL A 618 0.41 37.79 45.73
CA VAL A 618 0.70 37.68 44.28
C VAL A 618 1.81 36.66 44.02
N ALA A 619 2.82 36.58 44.91
CA ALA A 619 3.83 35.51 44.86
C ALA A 619 3.20 34.11 44.94
N LYS A 620 2.23 33.89 45.84
CA LYS A 620 1.53 32.61 45.96
C LYS A 620 0.67 32.29 44.74
N GLN A 621 -0.04 33.28 44.19
CA GLN A 621 -0.80 33.13 42.93
C GLN A 621 0.12 32.79 41.75
N LEU A 622 1.34 33.34 41.71
CA LEU A 622 2.34 33.03 40.69
C LEU A 622 2.97 31.63 40.90
N GLU A 623 3.23 31.23 42.15
CA GLU A 623 3.64 29.85 42.52
C GLU A 623 2.59 28.82 42.07
N GLU A 624 1.30 29.10 42.31
CA GLU A 624 0.18 28.27 41.86
C GLU A 624 0.04 28.20 40.33
N LYS A 625 0.14 29.34 39.62
CA LYS A 625 0.04 29.38 38.15
C LYS A 625 1.23 28.68 37.47
N ILE A 626 2.44 28.84 37.99
CA ILE A 626 3.63 28.14 37.49
C ILE A 626 3.49 26.63 37.69
N GLU A 627 2.96 26.19 38.85
CA GLU A 627 2.69 24.78 39.07
C GLU A 627 1.62 24.24 38.11
N GLN A 628 0.53 24.99 37.84
CA GLN A 628 -0.51 24.57 36.90
C GLN A 628 0.04 24.26 35.50
N SER A 629 0.82 25.16 34.88
CA SER A 629 1.42 24.89 33.55
C SER A 629 2.39 23.69 33.55
N LEU A 630 3.08 23.45 34.67
CA LEU A 630 3.94 22.28 34.87
C LEU A 630 3.13 20.99 35.13
N MET A 631 1.90 21.08 35.66
CA MET A 631 1.00 19.95 35.95
C MET A 631 0.00 19.64 34.82
N GLU A 632 -0.29 20.57 33.92
CA GLU A 632 -1.06 20.33 32.69
C GLU A 632 -0.32 19.33 31.76
N GLY A 633 1.00 19.21 31.88
CA GLY A 633 1.79 18.13 31.28
C GLY A 633 1.75 16.78 32.04
N ALA A 634 1.15 16.73 33.23
CA ALA A 634 1.28 15.63 34.20
C ALA A 634 -0.05 15.02 34.70
N LEU A 635 -1.20 15.58 34.34
CA LEU A 635 -2.52 15.12 34.82
C LEU A 635 -3.05 13.85 34.12
N ASP A 636 -4.18 13.37 34.67
CA ASP A 636 -4.54 11.96 34.91
C ASP A 636 -5.05 11.15 33.68
N PRO A 637 -4.99 9.81 33.69
CA PRO A 637 -5.37 8.95 32.56
C PRO A 637 -6.88 8.63 32.50
N GLY A 638 -7.74 9.56 32.92
CA GLY A 638 -9.13 9.28 33.29
C GLY A 638 -10.22 9.52 32.23
N GLU A 639 -9.93 10.17 31.09
CA GLU A 639 -10.94 10.47 30.06
C GLU A 639 -10.66 9.75 28.73
N ASP A 640 -11.70 9.11 28.19
CA ASP A 640 -11.66 8.36 26.94
C ASP A 640 -11.33 9.25 25.74
N ALA A 641 -10.16 9.04 25.13
CA ALA A 641 -9.77 9.62 23.82
C ALA A 641 -10.53 9.01 22.63
N ALA A 642 -11.79 8.61 22.87
CA ALA A 642 -12.70 7.83 22.04
C ALA A 642 -14.09 8.48 21.88
N GLY A 643 -14.20 9.81 22.00
CA GLY A 643 -15.30 10.55 21.37
C GLY A 643 -15.85 11.75 22.15
N ARG A 644 -15.38 12.94 21.80
CA ARG A 644 -16.13 14.21 21.81
C ARG A 644 -15.39 15.27 21.01
N ASP A 645 -16.08 15.91 20.07
CA ASP A 645 -15.57 17.09 19.35
C ASP A 645 -15.76 18.35 20.21
N SER A 646 -15.02 18.41 21.31
CA SER A 646 -15.00 19.54 22.25
C SER A 646 -13.56 19.80 22.73
N MET A 647 -12.71 20.23 21.81
CA MET A 647 -11.49 20.97 22.12
C MET A 647 -11.74 22.42 21.72
N ASP A 648 -12.06 23.24 22.72
CA ASP A 648 -12.44 24.64 22.55
C ASP A 648 -11.29 25.53 22.07
N GLN A 649 -11.63 26.79 21.75
CA GLN A 649 -10.78 27.77 21.08
C GLN A 649 -9.72 28.42 22.00
N ASP A 650 -9.01 27.62 22.81
CA ASP A 650 -7.83 28.11 23.51
C ASP A 650 -6.60 28.10 22.57
N ASP A 651 -6.17 29.31 22.21
CA ASP A 651 -4.82 29.56 21.71
C ASP A 651 -3.81 29.36 22.85
N GLU A 652 -3.43 28.10 23.08
CA GLU A 652 -2.33 27.70 23.98
C GLU A 652 -1.02 28.44 23.61
N LYS A 653 -0.83 29.65 24.15
CA LYS A 653 0.43 30.40 24.07
C LYS A 653 1.55 29.54 24.65
N ARG A 654 2.60 29.33 23.86
CA ARG A 654 3.79 28.57 24.25
C ARG A 654 4.39 29.09 25.56
N ASP A 655 4.39 28.26 26.59
CA ASP A 655 4.96 28.59 27.90
C ASP A 655 6.48 28.43 27.92
N PHE A 656 7.16 29.50 27.48
CA PHE A 656 8.61 29.60 27.54
C PHE A 656 9.19 29.48 28.96
N LEU A 657 8.43 29.84 30.00
CA LEU A 657 8.92 29.73 31.39
C LEU A 657 8.89 28.29 31.87
N GLY A 658 7.76 27.60 31.70
CA GLY A 658 7.63 26.17 32.04
C GLY A 658 8.61 25.31 31.25
N GLU A 659 8.81 25.56 29.95
CA GLU A 659 9.83 24.87 29.14
C GLU A 659 11.25 25.02 29.71
N MET A 660 11.64 26.25 30.07
CA MET A 660 12.94 26.53 30.67
C MET A 660 13.06 26.00 32.10
N THR A 661 11.99 26.05 32.90
CA THR A 661 11.97 25.48 34.25
C THR A 661 12.09 23.96 34.23
N ILE A 662 11.48 23.28 33.25
CA ILE A 662 11.69 21.84 33.03
C ILE A 662 13.17 21.54 32.67
N ALA A 663 13.79 22.34 31.79
CA ALA A 663 15.21 22.19 31.46
C ALA A 663 16.13 22.45 32.67
N ALA A 664 15.85 23.47 33.48
CA ALA A 664 16.58 23.74 34.72
C ALA A 664 16.40 22.62 35.76
N ILE A 665 15.19 22.06 35.90
CA ILE A 665 14.95 20.91 36.80
C ILE A 665 15.78 19.70 36.35
N MET A 666 15.84 19.38 35.05
CA MET A 666 16.75 18.33 34.55
C MET A 666 18.20 18.60 34.94
N MET A 667 18.66 19.85 34.83
CA MET A 667 20.03 20.23 35.23
C MET A 667 20.29 20.15 36.74
N ILE A 668 19.27 20.41 37.56
CA ILE A 668 19.38 20.40 39.03
C ILE A 668 19.37 18.96 39.57
N THR A 669 18.54 18.09 38.99
CA THR A 669 18.32 16.71 39.47
C THR A 669 19.15 15.66 38.72
N GLY A 670 19.81 16.03 37.62
CA GLY A 670 20.42 15.06 36.68
C GLY A 670 19.39 14.15 36.00
N GLY A 671 18.10 14.40 36.16
CA GLY A 671 17.03 13.44 35.82
C GLY A 671 16.86 12.29 36.84
N GLU A 672 17.60 12.28 37.97
CA GLU A 672 17.45 11.24 38.99
C GLU A 672 16.07 11.32 39.64
N GLN A 673 15.31 10.21 39.55
CA GLN A 673 13.95 10.09 40.09
C GLN A 673 13.84 10.56 41.55
N LYS A 674 14.84 10.26 42.40
CA LYS A 674 14.86 10.66 43.81
C LYS A 674 14.97 12.18 44.02
N GLU A 675 15.73 12.89 43.20
CA GLU A 675 15.81 14.36 43.28
C GLU A 675 14.61 15.02 42.57
N VAL A 676 14.02 14.37 41.57
CA VAL A 676 12.74 14.80 40.97
C VAL A 676 11.59 14.70 41.97
N GLU A 677 11.52 13.63 42.76
CA GLU A 677 10.55 13.48 43.86
C GLU A 677 10.78 14.49 45.01
N ARG A 678 12.02 14.96 45.18
CA ARG A 678 12.39 16.05 46.11
C ARG A 678 12.16 17.46 45.55
N MET A 679 11.63 17.62 44.33
CA MET A 679 11.46 18.92 43.66
C MET A 679 10.09 19.53 43.98
N THR A 680 10.00 20.25 45.11
CA THR A 680 8.74 20.79 45.66
C THR A 680 8.18 21.96 44.86
N ARG A 681 6.93 22.34 45.16
CA ARG A 681 6.26 23.54 44.60
C ARG A 681 7.11 24.81 44.78
N ALA A 682 7.66 24.97 45.98
CA ALA A 682 8.52 26.08 46.37
C ALA A 682 9.83 26.11 45.58
N ASP A 683 10.43 24.95 45.33
CA ASP A 683 11.67 24.83 44.55
C ASP A 683 11.43 25.23 43.09
N ARG A 684 10.33 24.75 42.48
CA ARG A 684 9.93 25.11 41.10
C ARG A 684 9.71 26.61 40.95
N TYR A 685 9.12 27.26 41.95
CA TYR A 685 8.99 28.72 42.00
C TYR A 685 10.35 29.42 42.11
N VAL A 686 11.25 28.95 42.99
CA VAL A 686 12.62 29.46 43.15
C VAL A 686 13.44 29.35 41.85
N VAL A 687 13.35 28.22 41.14
CA VAL A 687 13.99 28.00 39.84
C VAL A 687 13.43 28.95 38.78
N SER A 688 12.11 29.09 38.70
CA SER A 688 11.45 30.02 37.77
C SER A 688 11.84 31.49 38.06
N ARG A 689 11.96 31.85 39.34
CA ARG A 689 12.45 33.16 39.83
C ARG A 689 13.89 33.42 39.40
N ALA A 690 14.75 32.39 39.37
CA ALA A 690 16.12 32.51 38.88
C ALA A 690 16.17 32.74 37.36
N ILE A 691 15.41 31.96 36.59
CA ILE A 691 15.33 32.07 35.12
C ILE A 691 14.88 33.47 34.70
N ILE A 692 13.82 34.01 35.32
CA ILE A 692 13.33 35.36 35.00
C ILE A 692 14.40 36.42 35.37
N THR A 693 15.05 36.30 36.53
CA THR A 693 16.08 37.26 36.98
C THR A 693 17.28 37.27 36.03
N ALA A 694 17.84 36.10 35.71
CA ALA A 694 18.93 35.97 34.76
C ALA A 694 18.55 36.47 33.36
N SER A 695 17.30 36.26 32.92
CA SER A 695 16.81 36.77 31.62
C SER A 695 16.73 38.29 31.59
N ILE A 696 16.27 38.93 32.67
CA ILE A 696 16.22 40.40 32.80
C ILE A 696 17.63 40.99 32.82
N GLU A 697 18.57 40.34 33.51
CA GLU A 697 19.97 40.79 33.55
C GLU A 697 20.69 40.59 32.22
N ALA A 698 20.41 39.50 31.51
CA ALA A 698 20.89 39.27 30.16
C ALA A 698 20.42 40.38 29.19
N GLN A 699 19.13 40.70 29.21
CA GLN A 699 18.57 41.78 28.39
C GLN A 699 19.19 43.15 28.74
N LYS A 700 19.31 43.49 30.03
CA LYS A 700 19.96 44.74 30.50
C LYS A 700 21.44 44.82 30.09
N GLY A 701 22.14 43.69 30.11
CA GLY A 701 23.54 43.58 29.68
C GLY A 701 23.76 43.49 28.18
N GLY A 702 22.71 43.58 27.35
CA GLY A 702 22.80 43.43 25.90
C GLY A 702 23.18 42.03 25.41
N LYS A 703 23.09 41.00 26.28
CA LYS A 703 23.33 39.60 25.91
C LYS A 703 22.16 39.08 25.04
N PRO A 704 22.41 38.14 24.09
CA PRO A 704 21.34 37.53 23.29
C PRO A 704 20.25 36.84 24.13
N HIS A 705 20.66 36.12 25.18
CA HIS A 705 19.82 35.37 26.12
C HIS A 705 20.66 35.08 27.39
N PRO A 706 20.08 34.65 28.53
CA PRO A 706 20.86 34.18 29.67
C PRO A 706 21.63 32.89 29.37
N LEU A 707 22.80 32.73 29.99
CA LEU A 707 23.56 31.48 29.98
C LEU A 707 23.19 30.59 31.17
N THR A 708 23.48 29.29 31.09
CA THR A 708 23.27 28.34 32.19
C THR A 708 23.96 28.77 33.49
N GLN A 709 25.18 29.28 33.41
CA GLN A 709 25.90 29.88 34.55
C GLN A 709 25.20 31.13 35.13
N ASP A 710 24.42 31.86 34.34
CA ASP A 710 23.75 33.08 34.81
C ASP A 710 22.50 32.70 35.62
N VAL A 711 21.77 31.65 35.21
CA VAL A 711 20.67 31.05 35.99
C VAL A 711 21.20 30.40 37.28
N ALA A 712 22.32 29.66 37.20
CA ALA A 712 22.95 29.04 38.37
C ALA A 712 23.40 30.08 39.41
N LYS A 713 23.97 31.21 38.97
CA LYS A 713 24.29 32.35 39.86
C LYS A 713 23.04 32.99 40.44
N ALA A 714 22.02 33.25 39.61
CA ALA A 714 20.74 33.81 40.09
C ALA A 714 20.05 32.91 41.14
N LEU A 715 20.31 31.60 41.16
CA LEU A 715 19.95 30.68 42.25
C LEU A 715 20.82 30.86 43.50
N MET A 716 22.16 30.81 43.35
CA MET A 716 23.11 30.96 44.47
C MET A 716 22.98 32.32 45.19
N ASP A 717 22.76 33.41 44.45
CA ASP A 717 22.58 34.75 45.00
C ASP A 717 21.28 34.90 45.80
N MET A 718 20.29 34.01 45.64
CA MET A 718 19.11 33.97 46.52
C MET A 718 19.45 33.62 47.96
N ASN A 719 20.65 33.06 48.23
CA ASN A 719 21.11 32.85 49.59
C ASN A 719 21.27 34.17 50.38
N GLN A 720 21.49 35.28 49.66
CA GLN A 720 21.59 36.63 50.21
C GLN A 720 20.23 37.33 50.36
N ASP A 721 19.13 36.73 49.87
CA ASP A 721 17.79 37.32 49.92
C ASP A 721 17.18 37.20 51.32
N GLY A 722 17.29 38.28 52.10
CA GLY A 722 16.70 38.39 53.44
C GLY A 722 15.16 38.28 53.49
N THR A 723 14.46 38.26 52.35
CA THR A 723 13.01 38.04 52.31
C THR A 723 12.59 36.57 52.22
N LEU A 724 13.53 35.66 51.96
CA LEU A 724 13.27 34.21 51.93
C LEU A 724 13.56 33.52 53.28
N PRO A 725 12.76 32.50 53.66
CA PRO A 725 13.09 31.58 54.75
C PRO A 725 14.43 30.86 54.55
N HIS A 726 15.14 30.56 55.64
CA HIS A 726 16.48 29.96 55.64
C HIS A 726 16.59 28.72 54.75
N GLU A 727 15.66 27.78 54.91
CA GLU A 727 15.61 26.51 54.17
C GLU A 727 15.50 26.72 52.64
N ARG A 728 14.70 27.71 52.20
CA ARG A 728 14.56 28.06 50.77
C ARG A 728 15.85 28.68 50.23
N ARG A 729 16.65 29.35 51.06
CA ARG A 729 17.93 29.99 50.68
C ARG A 729 19.05 28.96 50.49
N GLU A 730 19.17 28.03 51.43
CA GLU A 730 20.13 26.92 51.32
C GLU A 730 19.77 25.97 50.17
N ARG A 731 18.48 25.63 50.00
CA ARG A 731 18.03 24.81 48.86
C ARG A 731 18.26 25.52 47.53
N ALA A 732 18.00 26.83 47.42
CA ALA A 732 18.33 27.61 46.23
C ALA A 732 19.84 27.57 45.90
N TYR A 733 20.69 27.74 46.92
CA TYR A 733 22.14 27.67 46.77
C TYR A 733 22.60 26.31 46.22
N HIS A 734 22.19 25.21 46.83
CA HIS A 734 22.55 23.86 46.36
C HIS A 734 21.99 23.52 44.97
N MET A 735 20.78 24.00 44.62
CA MET A 735 20.27 23.84 43.24
C MET A 735 21.15 24.59 42.23
N GLY A 736 21.66 25.77 42.59
CA GLY A 736 22.63 26.51 41.79
C GLY A 736 23.97 25.78 41.66
N GLU A 737 24.47 25.14 42.73
CA GLU A 737 25.67 24.30 42.69
C GLU A 737 25.52 23.10 41.73
N SER A 738 24.39 22.37 41.77
CA SER A 738 24.10 21.29 40.80
C SER A 738 24.14 21.79 39.35
N MET A 739 23.52 22.94 39.06
CA MET A 739 23.53 23.52 37.71
C MET A 739 24.93 23.91 37.23
N MET A 740 25.91 24.16 38.11
CA MET A 740 27.27 24.51 37.70
C MET A 740 28.00 23.37 36.99
N VAL A 741 27.59 22.10 37.19
CA VAL A 741 28.08 20.94 36.41
C VAL A 741 27.86 21.15 34.90
N TYR A 742 26.77 21.82 34.53
CA TYR A 742 26.44 22.13 33.13
C TYR A 742 27.22 23.32 32.56
N THR A 743 28.18 23.88 33.31
CA THR A 743 29.12 24.90 32.84
C THR A 743 30.48 24.33 32.43
N MET A 744 30.74 23.03 32.69
CA MET A 744 32.05 22.38 32.53
C MET A 744 32.07 21.34 31.39
N ASP A 745 33.24 21.14 30.80
CA ASP A 745 33.53 20.14 29.76
C ASP A 745 32.50 20.10 28.60
N LEU A 746 32.02 18.91 28.21
CA LEU A 746 31.05 18.75 27.13
C LEU A 746 29.71 19.44 27.45
N ARG A 747 29.25 19.38 28.70
CA ARG A 747 28.01 20.03 29.13
C ARG A 747 28.14 21.56 28.99
N GLY A 748 29.26 22.14 29.42
CA GLY A 748 29.59 23.55 29.24
C GLY A 748 29.65 23.98 27.77
N LYS A 749 30.27 23.17 26.90
CA LYS A 749 30.30 23.43 25.45
C LYS A 749 28.91 23.45 24.83
N LEU A 750 28.03 22.51 25.18
CA LEU A 750 26.69 22.44 24.64
C LEU A 750 25.77 23.54 25.22
N PHE A 751 25.71 23.67 26.54
CA PHE A 751 24.61 24.37 27.24
C PHE A 751 24.98 25.71 27.86
N ASN A 752 26.27 26.04 28.03
CA ASN A 752 26.72 27.28 28.67
C ASN A 752 27.35 28.29 27.68
N ARG A 753 26.82 28.35 26.45
CA ARG A 753 27.24 29.29 25.41
C ARG A 753 26.03 29.95 24.74
N TYR A 754 26.26 31.04 24.00
CA TYR A 754 25.21 31.63 23.16
C TYR A 754 25.03 30.76 21.92
N GLY A 755 23.79 30.34 21.64
CA GLY A 755 23.49 29.56 20.45
C GLY A 755 23.44 30.43 19.19
N GLN A 756 23.81 29.84 18.06
CA GLN A 756 23.47 30.36 16.74
C GLN A 756 22.22 29.62 16.26
N GLN A 757 21.32 30.33 15.57
CA GLN A 757 20.20 29.67 14.88
C GLN A 757 20.77 28.80 13.75
N TRP A 758 20.45 27.51 13.76
CA TRP A 758 20.80 26.60 12.66
C TRP A 758 20.16 27.09 11.35
N PRO A 759 20.82 26.90 10.19
CA PRO A 759 20.27 27.33 8.91
C PRO A 759 18.95 26.62 8.61
N ASP A 760 18.01 27.31 7.94
CA ASP A 760 16.90 26.59 7.32
C ASP A 760 17.47 25.66 6.24
N ALA A 761 17.10 24.39 6.32
CA ALA A 761 17.65 23.31 5.52
C ALA A 761 16.58 22.24 5.28
N ASP A 762 16.58 21.65 4.09
CA ASP A 762 15.65 20.58 3.73
C ASP A 762 15.83 19.34 4.61
N VAL A 763 17.07 19.09 5.05
CA VAL A 763 17.44 17.95 5.90
C VAL A 763 18.41 18.40 7.00
N THR A 764 18.09 18.10 8.26
CA THR A 764 18.98 18.35 9.41
C THR A 764 19.24 17.03 10.14
N LEU A 765 20.48 16.54 10.10
CA LEU A 765 20.91 15.33 10.81
C LEU A 765 21.58 15.72 12.13
N VAL A 766 21.14 15.12 13.24
CA VAL A 766 21.66 15.35 14.59
C VAL A 766 22.13 14.01 15.17
N GLU A 767 23.43 13.76 15.06
CA GLU A 767 24.10 12.59 15.64
C GLU A 767 24.33 12.82 17.14
N LEU A 768 23.68 12.03 17.98
CA LEU A 768 23.74 12.13 19.44
C LEU A 768 25.14 11.80 20.00
N GLY A 769 25.97 11.11 19.22
CA GLY A 769 27.44 11.12 19.36
C GLY A 769 27.96 10.62 20.70
N THR A 770 28.47 11.53 21.54
CA THR A 770 29.01 11.19 22.87
C THR A 770 27.93 11.05 23.94
N LEU A 771 26.75 11.64 23.74
CA LEU A 771 25.66 11.65 24.73
C LEU A 771 24.91 10.31 24.85
N VAL A 772 25.16 9.38 23.93
CA VAL A 772 24.61 8.00 23.95
C VAL A 772 25.39 7.08 24.91
N LYS A 773 26.46 7.58 25.54
CA LYS A 773 27.31 6.79 26.45
C LYS A 773 26.90 6.99 27.91
N ASP A 774 27.07 5.93 28.69
CA ASP A 774 26.92 5.87 30.13
C ASP A 774 27.53 7.11 30.83
N GLY A 775 26.76 7.77 31.72
CA GLY A 775 27.17 8.99 32.43
C GLY A 775 26.94 10.30 31.67
N TYR A 776 26.11 10.30 30.62
CA TYR A 776 25.62 11.47 29.89
C TYR A 776 24.10 11.50 29.70
N GLU A 777 23.35 10.66 30.42
CA GLU A 777 21.88 10.53 30.33
C GLU A 777 21.15 11.85 30.66
N ASP A 778 21.69 12.59 31.63
CA ASP A 778 21.30 13.93 32.04
C ASP A 778 21.52 14.97 30.93
N ALA A 779 22.68 14.90 30.26
CA ALA A 779 23.09 15.78 29.17
C ALA A 779 22.36 15.46 27.88
N LEU A 780 22.06 14.19 27.62
CA LEU A 780 21.21 13.72 26.53
C LEU A 780 19.80 14.29 26.68
N ALA A 781 19.23 14.22 27.88
CA ALA A 781 17.89 14.75 28.14
C ALA A 781 17.80 16.27 27.94
N VAL A 782 18.82 17.02 28.38
CA VAL A 782 18.91 18.48 28.13
C VAL A 782 19.16 18.80 26.65
N ALA A 783 20.01 18.05 25.95
CA ALA A 783 20.26 18.24 24.52
C ALA A 783 19.01 17.95 23.67
N TYR A 784 18.32 16.85 23.96
CA TYR A 784 17.08 16.50 23.27
C TYR A 784 15.95 17.49 23.60
N THR A 785 15.90 18.00 24.84
CA THR A 785 15.01 19.12 25.22
C THR A 785 15.24 20.35 24.36
N GLY A 786 16.49 20.76 24.14
CA GLY A 786 16.84 21.88 23.25
C GLY A 786 16.57 21.59 21.76
N LEU A 787 16.70 20.33 21.33
CA LEU A 787 16.35 19.91 19.97
C LEU A 787 14.83 19.99 19.72
N LEU A 788 14.00 19.54 20.67
CA LEU A 788 12.54 19.73 20.61
C LEU A 788 12.17 21.21 20.50
N ASP A 789 12.83 22.08 21.27
CA ASP A 789 12.58 23.53 21.23
C ASP A 789 12.99 24.18 19.91
N HIS A 790 14.07 23.69 19.30
CA HIS A 790 14.53 24.13 17.98
C HIS A 790 13.59 23.68 16.86
N VAL A 791 13.21 22.39 16.84
CA VAL A 791 12.27 21.82 15.86
C VAL A 791 10.90 22.49 15.96
N HIS A 792 10.41 22.73 17.18
CA HIS A 792 9.17 23.49 17.40
C HIS A 792 9.30 24.93 16.89
N ALA A 793 10.40 25.63 17.18
CA ALA A 793 10.61 27.00 16.71
C ALA A 793 10.74 27.10 15.18
N ASN A 794 11.27 26.07 14.52
CA ASN A 794 11.25 25.94 13.06
C ASN A 794 9.80 25.76 12.56
N GLY A 795 9.01 24.88 13.18
CA GLY A 795 7.57 24.76 12.93
C GLY A 795 6.81 26.09 13.06
N GLU A 796 7.01 26.82 14.16
CA GLU A 796 6.43 28.16 14.38
C GLU A 796 6.79 29.16 13.28
N ALA A 797 8.03 29.13 12.76
CA ALA A 797 8.50 30.06 11.75
C ALA A 797 7.95 29.80 10.35
N HIS A 798 7.66 28.53 10.01
CA HIS A 798 7.32 28.10 8.65
C HIS A 798 5.89 27.55 8.49
N GLN A 799 5.06 27.61 9.54
CA GLN A 799 3.67 27.10 9.58
C GLN A 799 2.73 27.57 8.43
N HIS A 800 3.06 28.66 7.73
CA HIS A 800 2.25 29.21 6.63
C HIS A 800 2.72 28.78 5.23
N GLU A 801 3.77 27.97 5.11
CA GLU A 801 4.32 27.55 3.81
C GLU A 801 3.60 26.33 3.18
N GLY A 802 2.75 25.65 3.94
CA GLY A 802 2.15 24.36 3.54
C GLY A 802 3.20 23.26 3.30
N ARG A 803 4.38 23.37 3.90
CA ARG A 803 5.46 22.38 3.82
C ARG A 803 5.44 21.56 5.11
N PRO A 804 5.11 20.26 5.09
CA PRO A 804 5.10 19.44 6.29
C PRO A 804 6.51 19.33 6.88
N HIS A 805 6.61 19.16 8.20
CA HIS A 805 7.88 18.87 8.87
C HIS A 805 7.82 17.44 9.43
N ILE A 806 8.89 16.67 9.28
CA ILE A 806 9.06 15.36 9.94
C ILE A 806 10.21 15.49 10.94
N PHE A 807 9.94 15.16 12.20
CA PHE A 807 10.99 14.94 13.18
C PHE A 807 11.11 13.45 13.47
N LEU A 808 12.08 12.83 12.80
CA LEU A 808 12.45 11.43 12.97
C LEU A 808 13.42 11.30 14.16
N THR A 809 13.19 10.33 15.03
CA THR A 809 14.15 9.92 16.06
C THR A 809 14.36 8.42 15.99
N ASP A 810 15.58 8.00 15.65
CA ASP A 810 15.99 6.60 15.78
C ASP A 810 16.58 6.34 17.18
N GLU A 811 16.48 5.09 17.63
CA GLU A 811 16.74 4.64 19.00
C GLU A 811 16.01 5.46 20.09
N GLY A 812 14.71 5.65 19.88
CA GLY A 812 13.79 6.32 20.80
C GLY A 812 13.87 5.87 22.27
N HIS A 813 14.23 4.61 22.55
CA HIS A 813 14.41 4.14 23.93
C HIS A 813 15.43 4.98 24.73
N LEU A 814 16.44 5.57 24.06
CA LEU A 814 17.45 6.44 24.68
C LEU A 814 16.86 7.72 25.29
N ILE A 815 15.73 8.21 24.76
CA ILE A 815 15.07 9.45 25.22
C ILE A 815 13.81 9.16 26.04
N THR A 816 13.18 8.00 25.89
CA THR A 816 11.91 7.66 26.56
C THR A 816 12.09 7.02 27.93
N THR A 817 13.32 6.70 28.33
CA THR A 817 13.67 6.25 29.68
C THR A 817 13.66 7.39 30.71
N ASN A 818 13.91 8.64 30.32
CA ASN A 818 13.94 9.78 31.22
C ASN A 818 12.51 10.27 31.56
N PRO A 819 12.06 10.23 32.84
CA PRO A 819 10.70 10.60 33.21
C PRO A 819 10.30 12.06 32.91
N LEU A 820 11.27 12.97 32.80
CA LEU A 820 11.03 14.39 32.53
C LEU A 820 10.87 14.71 31.03
N LEU A 821 11.37 13.84 30.13
CA LEU A 821 11.21 14.03 28.69
C LEU A 821 9.80 13.69 28.21
N GLY A 822 9.17 12.64 28.75
CA GLY A 822 7.83 12.21 28.37
C GLY A 822 6.78 13.34 28.37
N PRO A 823 6.60 14.08 29.48
CA PRO A 823 5.70 15.24 29.55
C PRO A 823 6.00 16.33 28.51
N LYS A 824 7.30 16.63 28.25
CA LYS A 824 7.68 17.64 27.24
C LYS A 824 7.34 17.17 25.81
N ILE A 825 7.58 15.89 25.50
CA ILE A 825 7.21 15.30 24.20
C ILE A 825 5.69 15.34 23.99
N VAL A 826 4.88 15.03 25.02
CA VAL A 826 3.40 15.15 24.96
C VAL A 826 2.96 16.60 24.71
N LYS A 827 3.51 17.58 25.44
CA LYS A 827 3.14 19.01 25.26
C LYS A 827 3.53 19.50 23.86
N GLY A 828 4.73 19.16 23.37
CA GLY A 828 5.17 19.49 22.01
C GLY A 828 4.28 18.88 20.93
N THR A 829 4.13 17.54 20.91
CA THR A 829 3.38 16.84 19.85
C THR A 829 1.90 17.24 19.78
N LYS A 830 1.27 17.63 20.90
CA LYS A 830 -0.09 18.21 20.90
C LYS A 830 -0.18 19.47 20.03
N MET A 831 0.76 20.40 20.22
CA MET A 831 0.83 21.64 19.44
C MET A 831 1.24 21.37 17.98
N TRP A 832 2.15 20.42 17.74
CA TRP A 832 2.74 20.17 16.42
C TRP A 832 1.73 19.77 15.35
N ARG A 833 0.60 19.14 15.72
CA ARG A 833 -0.53 18.90 14.80
C ARG A 833 -1.06 20.18 14.15
N LYS A 834 -1.04 21.32 14.85
CA LYS A 834 -1.45 22.64 14.32
C LYS A 834 -0.40 23.25 13.37
N LEU A 835 0.85 22.75 13.39
CA LEU A 835 2.01 23.28 12.66
C LEU A 835 2.43 22.40 11.45
N ASP A 836 1.63 21.38 11.08
CA ASP A 836 1.97 20.35 10.08
C ASP A 836 3.32 19.63 10.37
N LEU A 837 3.64 19.48 11.67
CA LEU A 837 4.87 18.90 12.18
C LEU A 837 4.61 17.52 12.82
N TRP A 838 5.33 16.51 12.37
CA TRP A 838 5.01 15.11 12.63
C TRP A 838 6.18 14.36 13.29
N PHE A 839 5.96 13.94 14.55
CA PHE A 839 6.93 13.15 15.31
C PHE A 839 6.90 11.68 14.89
N TRP A 840 8.04 11.18 14.39
CA TRP A 840 8.25 9.80 13.98
C TRP A 840 9.30 9.16 14.90
N LEU A 841 8.87 8.26 15.77
CA LEU A 841 9.71 7.61 16.78
C LEU A 841 10.03 6.18 16.37
N ALA A 842 11.30 5.78 16.40
CA ALA A 842 11.73 4.43 16.03
C ALA A 842 12.52 3.76 17.17
N THR A 843 12.17 2.53 17.53
CA THR A 843 12.83 1.77 18.60
C THR A 843 12.97 0.29 18.25
N GLN A 844 13.91 -0.40 18.91
CA GLN A 844 14.10 -1.84 18.74
C GLN A 844 13.17 -2.68 19.64
N ASP A 845 12.81 -2.17 20.82
CA ASP A 845 12.18 -2.95 21.88
C ASP A 845 11.21 -2.07 22.72
N MET A 846 10.05 -2.62 23.09
CA MET A 846 9.00 -1.98 23.88
C MET A 846 9.09 -2.28 25.39
N LYS A 847 9.91 -3.25 25.82
CA LYS A 847 10.16 -3.49 27.26
C LYS A 847 10.79 -2.25 27.91
N ASP A 848 11.63 -1.55 27.15
CA ASP A 848 12.44 -0.41 27.59
C ASP A 848 11.62 0.90 27.71
N PHE A 849 10.32 0.84 27.36
CA PHE A 849 9.37 1.94 27.56
C PHE A 849 8.69 1.84 28.93
N PRO A 850 8.85 2.83 29.83
CA PRO A 850 8.10 2.91 31.08
C PRO A 850 6.64 3.33 30.83
N GLU A 851 5.74 3.01 31.76
CA GLU A 851 4.30 3.27 31.61
C GLU A 851 3.95 4.76 31.46
N SER A 852 4.80 5.66 31.98
CA SER A 852 4.71 7.11 31.79
C SER A 852 4.72 7.56 30.32
N MET A 853 5.29 6.75 29.42
CA MET A 853 5.40 7.01 27.98
C MET A 853 4.15 6.58 27.19
N SER A 854 3.22 5.87 27.82
CA SER A 854 1.91 5.50 27.22
C SER A 854 1.22 6.69 26.55
N ARG A 855 1.29 7.89 27.15
CA ARG A 855 0.68 9.12 26.63
C ARG A 855 1.28 9.56 25.29
N VAL A 856 2.58 9.36 25.05
CA VAL A 856 3.22 9.64 23.75
C VAL A 856 2.83 8.57 22.72
N LEU A 857 2.86 7.29 23.12
CA LEU A 857 2.53 6.17 22.24
C LEU A 857 1.06 6.21 21.77
N ASN A 858 0.14 6.60 22.66
CA ASN A 858 -1.28 6.81 22.35
C ASN A 858 -1.53 7.99 21.39
N MET A 859 -0.56 8.90 21.23
CA MET A 859 -0.63 9.97 20.24
C MET A 859 -0.12 9.54 18.86
N CYS A 860 0.68 8.48 18.74
CA CYS A 860 1.02 7.89 17.45
C CYS A 860 -0.21 7.19 16.86
N GLU A 861 -0.81 7.79 15.82
CA GLU A 861 -1.87 7.11 15.06
C GLU A 861 -1.31 5.89 14.32
N PHE A 862 -0.17 6.04 13.66
CA PHE A 862 0.44 5.00 12.83
C PHE A 862 1.45 4.17 13.64
N TRP A 863 1.30 2.85 13.60
CA TRP A 863 2.20 1.89 14.23
C TRP A 863 2.74 0.97 13.14
N LEU A 864 4.01 1.16 12.77
CA LEU A 864 4.75 0.41 11.74
C LEU A 864 5.57 -0.70 12.44
N LEU A 865 5.00 -1.90 12.48
CA LEU A 865 5.44 -2.99 13.36
C LEU A 865 6.12 -4.09 12.53
N LEU A 866 7.46 -4.04 12.44
CA LEU A 866 8.25 -5.03 11.69
C LEU A 866 8.27 -6.40 12.37
N THR A 867 8.78 -7.41 11.65
CA THR A 867 8.92 -8.79 12.12
C THR A 867 9.50 -8.87 13.55
N MET A 868 8.74 -9.43 14.48
CA MET A 868 9.03 -9.45 15.92
C MET A 868 8.59 -10.77 16.58
N GLU A 869 9.13 -11.06 17.77
CA GLU A 869 8.80 -12.30 18.51
C GLU A 869 7.51 -12.19 19.33
N ALA A 870 6.96 -13.34 19.73
CA ALA A 870 5.69 -13.44 20.44
C ALA A 870 5.67 -12.82 21.85
N GLU A 871 6.83 -12.52 22.45
CA GLU A 871 6.92 -11.72 23.67
C GLU A 871 6.76 -10.21 23.35
N GLU A 872 7.42 -9.74 22.30
CA GLU A 872 7.36 -8.33 21.86
C GLU A 872 5.94 -7.92 21.47
N VAL A 873 5.18 -8.82 20.84
CA VAL A 873 3.74 -8.62 20.58
C VAL A 873 2.94 -8.36 21.86
N LYS A 874 3.30 -8.97 23.01
CA LYS A 874 2.67 -8.67 24.32
C LYS A 874 3.14 -7.34 24.88
N GLN A 875 4.39 -6.94 24.62
CA GLN A 875 4.90 -5.64 25.03
C GLN A 875 4.16 -4.52 24.27
N VAL A 876 3.83 -4.71 22.99
CA VAL A 876 2.89 -3.84 22.26
C VAL A 876 1.51 -3.81 22.91
N SER A 877 0.97 -4.96 23.36
CA SER A 877 -0.32 -5.02 24.08
C SER A 877 -0.38 -4.25 25.41
N ARG A 878 0.77 -3.85 26.00
CA ARG A 878 0.79 -2.93 27.17
C ARG A 878 0.32 -1.52 26.82
N PHE A 879 0.49 -1.11 25.57
CA PHE A 879 0.30 0.28 25.13
C PHE A 879 -0.79 0.43 24.06
N LYS A 880 -1.11 -0.64 23.32
CA LYS A 880 -2.17 -0.64 22.30
C LYS A 880 -3.10 -1.84 22.53
N SER A 881 -4.39 -1.60 22.69
CA SER A 881 -5.39 -2.67 22.71
C SER A 881 -5.40 -3.36 21.33
N LEU A 882 -4.93 -4.61 21.26
CA LEU A 882 -4.90 -5.40 20.03
C LEU A 882 -6.09 -6.37 19.97
N THR A 883 -6.67 -6.53 18.78
CA THR A 883 -7.56 -7.66 18.47
C THR A 883 -6.75 -8.95 18.28
N GLU A 884 -7.41 -10.12 18.35
CA GLU A 884 -6.76 -11.39 18.04
C GLU A 884 -6.27 -11.46 16.58
N GLU A 885 -7.01 -10.85 15.66
CA GLU A 885 -6.61 -10.64 14.26
C GLU A 885 -5.30 -9.84 14.17
N GLU A 886 -5.19 -8.69 14.83
CA GLU A 886 -3.98 -7.86 14.83
C GLU A 886 -2.78 -8.60 15.44
N ARG A 887 -3.02 -9.34 16.52
CA ARG A 887 -2.02 -10.21 17.15
C ARG A 887 -1.54 -11.31 16.20
N LEU A 888 -2.46 -11.95 15.47
CA LEU A 888 -2.14 -12.98 14.48
C LEU A 888 -1.45 -12.41 13.22
N LEU A 889 -1.84 -11.22 12.74
CA LEU A 889 -1.14 -10.49 11.68
C LEU A 889 0.33 -10.30 12.06
N MET A 890 0.60 -9.73 13.24
CA MET A 890 1.96 -9.48 13.74
C MET A 890 2.77 -10.78 13.85
N LEU A 891 2.22 -11.82 14.48
CA LEU A 891 2.85 -13.14 14.60
C LEU A 891 3.07 -13.87 13.25
N SER A 892 2.36 -13.47 12.19
CA SER A 892 2.50 -14.07 10.86
C SER A 892 3.64 -13.48 10.03
N THR A 893 4.17 -12.31 10.38
CA THR A 893 5.23 -11.59 9.64
C THR A 893 6.53 -12.39 9.52
N ARG A 894 7.20 -12.33 8.36
CA ARG A 894 8.50 -12.99 8.11
C ARG A 894 9.53 -12.05 7.47
N LYS A 895 10.81 -12.37 7.66
CA LYS A 895 11.94 -11.75 6.97
C LYS A 895 12.72 -12.82 6.23
N GLU A 896 13.12 -12.54 4.99
CA GLU A 896 14.03 -13.39 4.21
C GLU A 896 15.15 -12.52 3.60
N PRO A 897 16.26 -12.28 4.31
CA PRO A 897 17.35 -11.45 3.79
C PRO A 897 18.04 -12.10 2.57
N PRO A 898 18.46 -11.34 1.54
CA PRO A 898 18.28 -9.89 1.35
C PRO A 898 16.97 -9.51 0.62
N LYS A 899 16.05 -10.46 0.41
CA LYS A 899 14.87 -10.34 -0.47
C LYS A 899 13.80 -9.40 0.07
N TYR A 900 13.36 -9.60 1.32
CA TYR A 900 12.25 -8.84 1.90
C TYR A 900 12.23 -8.82 3.43
N THR A 901 11.50 -7.84 3.97
CA THR A 901 11.06 -7.77 5.37
C THR A 901 9.55 -7.55 5.42
N GLU A 902 8.80 -8.32 6.20
CA GLU A 902 7.39 -8.03 6.47
C GLU A 902 7.20 -7.29 7.79
N GLY A 903 6.10 -6.53 7.85
CA GLY A 903 5.57 -5.90 9.05
C GLY A 903 4.06 -5.75 8.98
N VAL A 904 3.49 -5.17 10.01
CA VAL A 904 2.07 -4.76 10.06
C VAL A 904 2.01 -3.26 10.25
N LEU A 905 1.21 -2.57 9.45
CA LEU A 905 0.81 -1.20 9.71
C LEU A 905 -0.57 -1.23 10.39
N LEU A 906 -0.65 -0.63 11.58
CA LEU A 906 -1.90 -0.39 12.31
C LEU A 906 -2.13 1.11 12.46
N SER A 907 -3.28 1.60 12.02
CA SER A 907 -3.79 2.96 12.29
C SER A 907 -5.25 2.92 12.76
N SER A 908 -5.90 4.08 12.92
CA SER A 908 -7.34 4.11 13.24
C SER A 908 -8.25 3.81 12.03
N THR A 909 -7.68 3.82 10.82
CA THR A 909 -8.34 3.71 9.52
C THR A 909 -7.95 2.42 8.78
N HIS A 910 -6.71 1.96 8.96
CA HIS A 910 -6.11 0.89 8.15
C HIS A 910 -5.38 -0.13 9.01
N LYS A 911 -5.53 -1.40 8.62
CA LYS A 911 -4.81 -2.56 9.16
C LYS A 911 -4.29 -3.36 7.97
N ALA A 912 -2.99 -3.60 7.93
CA ALA A 912 -2.34 -4.15 6.75
C ALA A 912 -1.07 -4.92 7.11
N LEU A 913 -0.96 -6.18 6.71
CA LEU A 913 0.35 -6.82 6.59
C LEU A 913 1.00 -6.33 5.31
N PHE A 914 2.22 -5.80 5.41
CA PHE A 914 2.98 -5.32 4.27
C PHE A 914 4.30 -6.08 4.14
N ARG A 915 4.79 -6.15 2.91
CA ARG A 915 6.10 -6.70 2.54
C ARG A 915 6.93 -5.56 1.95
N ASN A 916 7.96 -5.13 2.68
CA ASN A 916 8.95 -4.20 2.18
C ASN A 916 9.93 -4.95 1.26
N VAL A 917 9.85 -4.65 -0.04
CA VAL A 917 10.78 -5.06 -1.09
C VAL A 917 11.37 -3.76 -1.67
N PRO A 918 12.39 -3.16 -1.02
CA PRO A 918 12.88 -1.85 -1.37
C PRO A 918 13.74 -1.88 -2.65
N PRO A 919 13.81 -0.77 -3.41
CA PRO A 919 14.67 -0.65 -4.57
C PRO A 919 16.16 -0.71 -4.18
N PRO A 920 17.07 -1.20 -5.06
CA PRO A 920 18.48 -1.43 -4.72
C PRO A 920 19.24 -0.22 -4.16
N LEU A 921 18.90 0.99 -4.60
CA LEU A 921 19.47 2.23 -4.05
C LEU A 921 19.12 2.44 -2.57
N ALA A 922 17.85 2.21 -2.19
CA ALA A 922 17.41 2.39 -0.81
C ALA A 922 18.08 1.37 0.13
N ILE A 923 18.36 0.16 -0.36
CA ILE A 923 19.19 -0.83 0.36
C ILE A 923 20.61 -0.28 0.53
N ALA A 924 21.26 0.14 -0.56
CA ALA A 924 22.67 0.57 -0.53
C ALA A 924 22.94 1.80 0.35
N LEU A 925 21.96 2.70 0.47
CA LEU A 925 22.00 3.85 1.39
C LEU A 925 21.87 3.42 2.87
N ALA A 926 21.08 2.38 3.13
CA ALA A 926 20.79 1.87 4.47
C ALA A 926 21.81 0.85 5.01
N MET A 927 22.79 0.44 4.20
CA MET A 927 23.80 -0.56 4.57
C MET A 927 24.74 -0.03 5.66
N THR A 928 24.53 -0.46 6.90
CA THR A 928 25.24 0.04 8.10
C THR A 928 26.00 -1.04 8.87
N GLU A 929 25.86 -2.33 8.54
CA GLU A 929 26.57 -3.40 9.23
C GLU A 929 28.08 -3.41 8.91
N GLY A 930 28.89 -4.00 9.79
CA GLY A 930 30.34 -4.05 9.63
C GLY A 930 30.79 -4.77 8.35
N HIS A 931 30.05 -5.82 7.93
CA HIS A 931 30.35 -6.57 6.72
C HIS A 931 30.02 -5.78 5.43
N GLU A 932 29.00 -4.92 5.51
CA GLU A 932 28.54 -4.04 4.42
C GLU A 932 29.46 -2.82 4.26
N LYS A 933 29.85 -2.20 5.38
CA LYS A 933 30.89 -1.16 5.43
C LYS A 933 32.21 -1.68 4.84
N ALA A 934 32.59 -2.93 5.13
CA ALA A 934 33.74 -3.58 4.51
C ALA A 934 33.56 -3.90 3.01
N TRP A 935 32.34 -4.02 2.49
CA TRP A 935 32.08 -4.08 1.04
C TRP A 935 32.25 -2.69 0.40
N ARG A 936 31.65 -1.63 0.95
CA ARG A 936 31.89 -0.25 0.46
C ARG A 936 33.37 0.11 0.46
N GLN A 937 34.09 -0.13 1.55
CA GLN A 937 35.52 0.19 1.62
C GLN A 937 36.36 -0.54 0.56
N ARG A 938 36.02 -1.78 0.20
CA ARG A 938 36.68 -2.50 -0.91
C ARG A 938 36.42 -1.81 -2.24
N ILE A 939 35.17 -1.45 -2.52
CA ILE A 939 34.78 -0.73 -3.75
C ILE A 939 35.44 0.67 -3.82
N MET A 940 35.51 1.41 -2.71
CA MET A 940 36.22 2.70 -2.64
C MET A 940 37.72 2.52 -2.95
N ASN A 941 38.36 1.51 -2.36
CA ASN A 941 39.79 1.22 -2.56
C ASN A 941 40.09 0.71 -3.99
N GLU A 942 39.17 -0.05 -4.61
CA GLU A 942 39.34 -0.64 -5.94
C GLU A 942 39.19 0.41 -7.07
N PHE A 943 38.23 1.33 -6.92
CA PHE A 943 37.91 2.31 -7.98
C PHE A 943 38.38 3.75 -7.68
N GLY A 944 38.89 4.02 -6.47
CA GLY A 944 39.34 5.36 -6.07
C GLY A 944 38.19 6.37 -5.87
N ILE A 945 36.99 5.88 -5.54
CA ILE A 945 35.73 6.65 -5.49
C ILE A 945 35.27 6.94 -4.05
N THR A 946 34.38 7.92 -3.89
CA THR A 946 33.78 8.28 -2.59
C THR A 946 32.85 7.19 -2.05
N GLU A 947 32.52 7.24 -0.75
CA GLU A 947 31.58 6.28 -0.14
C GLU A 947 30.18 6.34 -0.77
N MET A 948 29.75 7.53 -1.19
CA MET A 948 28.48 7.75 -1.90
C MET A 948 28.49 7.10 -3.30
N GLU A 949 29.55 7.29 -4.07
CA GLU A 949 29.70 6.63 -5.38
C GLU A 949 29.83 5.10 -5.24
N ALA A 950 30.49 4.62 -4.17
CA ALA A 950 30.55 3.20 -3.85
C ALA A 950 29.17 2.64 -3.49
N ALA A 951 28.33 3.37 -2.75
CA ALA A 951 26.95 2.96 -2.48
C ALA A 951 26.10 2.91 -3.78
N ILE A 952 26.22 3.90 -4.68
CA ILE A 952 25.56 3.86 -6.01
C ILE A 952 26.05 2.67 -6.85
N ARG A 953 27.33 2.32 -6.77
CA ARG A 953 27.88 1.15 -7.46
C ARG A 953 27.34 -0.16 -6.87
N ILE A 954 27.24 -0.26 -5.54
CA ILE A 954 26.61 -1.40 -4.86
C ILE A 954 25.12 -1.53 -5.23
N ALA A 955 24.37 -0.44 -5.32
CA ALA A 955 22.98 -0.47 -5.79
C ALA A 955 22.84 -1.11 -7.18
N ARG A 956 23.76 -0.78 -8.10
CA ARG A 956 23.82 -1.38 -9.45
C ARG A 956 24.22 -2.86 -9.41
N GLU A 957 25.17 -3.24 -8.56
CA GLU A 957 25.51 -4.65 -8.35
C GLU A 957 24.37 -5.47 -7.72
N LEU A 958 23.58 -4.86 -6.82
CA LEU A 958 22.40 -5.48 -6.22
C LEU A 958 21.28 -5.68 -7.26
N ALA A 959 21.05 -4.71 -8.14
CA ALA A 959 20.09 -4.82 -9.24
C ALA A 959 20.41 -6.04 -10.15
N VAL A 960 21.67 -6.21 -10.54
CA VAL A 960 22.15 -7.31 -11.40
C VAL A 960 22.19 -8.67 -10.66
N ARG A 961 22.07 -8.70 -9.33
CA ARG A 961 21.95 -9.94 -8.53
C ARG A 961 20.50 -10.33 -8.20
N ALA A 962 19.53 -9.49 -8.59
CA ALA A 962 18.10 -9.76 -8.45
C ALA A 962 17.46 -10.26 -9.78
N THR A 963 18.29 -10.44 -10.81
CA THR A 963 17.99 -11.01 -12.13
C THR A 963 18.75 -12.32 -12.30
#